data_AF-E3LS33-F1
#
_entry.id   AF-E3LS33-F1
#
_cell.length_a   1.000
_cell.length_b   1.000
_cell.length_c   1.000
_cell.angle_alpha   90.00
_cell.angle_beta   90.00
_cell.angle_gamma   90.00
#
_symmetry.space_group_name_H-M   'P 1'
#
loop_
_entity.id
_entity.type
_entity.pdbx_description
1 polymer ?
#
loop_
_entity_poly.entity_id
_entity_poly.type
_entity_poly.pdbx_seq_one_letter_code
_entity_poly.pdbx_strand_id
1 'polypeptide(L)'
;MSGEIQAKTIANIPPEIMSQVMTWLEPAYILNSALTSIQMAEFVVRSLPRVRDLKIRISNDDFSGSFRENSIELQVPQVNQRATKTVLKILLDHLGNAIESLHLENDLTIGEVPDDFIACVLNCTKDAHLKELVLSDIDLERIHTWTLALLAGFRELEKVEIEACNLGEDASPHNTEAKLLRYLQPSFQTLTQIDLKGTPQITDNFSRRISRSCPNLSYFRISGCPLVTTLSALPFIELTRLRRTDKLDVHMDNTDFDADQLRSFMHSPLFASTTSEWRLNPIAVPLGFQKPAVLATHSSRKYVLIFMWQKLILTAGSDSQNLLFRQQLASIPTDKFCESVEVVTDESPGIRIGSGGATLSIIRTALESYQTEDLQTKKILLLHSGGLSQRMPHLSAFGKAYGTLPNSKTILETKLEIYEKDLLMKLPETGGIMITASDVIENMENAKKVNSEVDIVIFAHVSSIEVGTQHGVFVIDENTNKLKRVLQKPTVDEMKEDKAIREDGTVLTDSCYFLTWKFCERLLKISILQTPVTEELCCYGDFMRPMGSNPKLDYIEKSPQNVRAYRKALADIFSLARVDISVLGDNTFFHFGTYHEYIESLMPNSEFRRSFPHLYKTNIIFSKGVSAIPDSSLAEYSSGVDLKVGENSVVSGIDSGEDSLNLPRNILAFTMALKGRMFVSVIVKIDEDIKKKSNMVKWNGHYTRIDGHSLWEAPLFEICETRAKSLKATLREWENGMTETRSERISISEAVKRHDLEADLEWRRSLTDLKMLE
;
A
#
# COMPACT_ATOMS: atom_id res chain seq x y z
N MET A 1 0.38 26.10 -40.98
CA MET A 1 -0.36 26.33 -42.24
C MET A 1 -1.53 25.39 -42.25
N SER A 2 -2.72 25.97 -42.07
CA SER A 2 -4.03 25.36 -42.27
C SER A 2 -4.17 24.77 -43.67
N GLY A 3 -4.70 23.55 -43.75
CA GLY A 3 -5.15 22.89 -44.97
C GLY A 3 -5.35 21.42 -44.66
N GLU A 4 -6.58 20.90 -44.58
CA GLU A 4 -7.38 20.63 -45.77
C GLU A 4 -6.51 20.35 -47.02
N ILE A 5 -5.55 19.43 -46.89
CA ILE A 5 -5.21 18.57 -48.03
C ILE A 5 -6.46 17.73 -48.25
N GLN A 6 -7.37 18.26 -49.07
CA GLN A 6 -8.57 17.57 -49.49
C GLN A 6 -8.20 16.14 -49.91
N ALA A 7 -8.92 15.14 -49.39
CA ALA A 7 -8.82 13.73 -49.78
C ALA A 7 -8.88 13.48 -51.31
N LYS A 8 -9.24 14.51 -52.10
CA LYS A 8 -9.19 14.53 -53.57
C LYS A 8 -7.78 14.58 -54.18
N THR A 9 -6.74 14.97 -53.43
CA THR A 9 -5.38 15.15 -54.00
C THR A 9 -4.56 13.86 -53.99
N ILE A 10 -4.77 12.96 -53.03
CA ILE A 10 -4.06 11.68 -52.93
C ILE A 10 -4.52 10.68 -54.00
N ALA A 11 -5.79 10.72 -54.40
CA ALA A 11 -6.35 9.86 -55.45
C ALA A 11 -5.73 10.10 -56.85
N ASN A 12 -5.03 11.23 -57.05
CA ASN A 12 -4.38 11.57 -58.33
C ASN A 12 -2.86 11.31 -58.34
N ILE A 13 -2.29 10.79 -57.24
CA ILE A 13 -0.87 10.41 -57.20
C ILE A 13 -0.76 8.98 -57.74
N PRO A 14 0.08 8.72 -58.77
CA PRO A 14 0.30 7.38 -59.27
C PRO A 14 0.70 6.41 -58.13
N PRO A 15 0.10 5.21 -58.05
CA PRO A 15 0.39 4.23 -57.00
C PRO A 15 1.89 3.93 -56.86
N GLU A 16 2.64 4.01 -57.95
CA GLU A 16 4.08 3.78 -58.02
C GLU A 16 4.88 4.86 -57.28
N ILE A 17 4.48 6.14 -57.40
CA ILE A 17 5.15 7.26 -56.73
C ILE A 17 4.88 7.19 -55.23
N MET A 18 3.64 6.93 -54.84
CA MET A 18 3.30 6.83 -53.42
C MET A 18 3.92 5.59 -52.78
N SER A 19 3.97 4.45 -53.47
CA SER A 19 4.70 3.25 -53.01
C SER A 19 6.17 3.58 -52.75
N GLN A 20 6.82 4.35 -53.63
CA GLN A 20 8.17 4.85 -53.39
C GLN A 20 8.25 5.75 -52.15
N VAL A 21 7.34 6.73 -52.00
CA VAL A 21 7.30 7.60 -50.80
C VAL A 21 7.18 6.78 -49.52
N MET A 22 6.34 5.74 -49.51
CA MET A 22 6.15 4.88 -48.34
C MET A 22 7.42 4.12 -47.96
N THR A 23 8.33 3.82 -48.90
CA THR A 23 9.62 3.18 -48.55
C THR A 23 10.56 4.08 -47.74
N TRP A 24 10.32 5.40 -47.72
CA TRP A 24 11.11 6.37 -46.95
C TRP A 24 10.49 6.74 -45.60
N LEU A 25 9.26 6.28 -45.32
CA LEU A 25 8.56 6.60 -44.08
C LEU A 25 8.77 5.50 -43.04
N GLU A 26 8.95 5.90 -41.78
CA GLU A 26 8.97 4.94 -40.68
C GLU A 26 7.59 4.26 -40.54
N PRO A 27 7.54 2.97 -40.13
CA PRO A 27 6.29 2.22 -39.99
C PRO A 27 5.23 2.93 -39.14
N ALA A 28 5.64 3.69 -38.12
CA ALA A 28 4.72 4.48 -37.29
C ALA A 28 3.98 5.57 -38.10
N TYR A 29 4.65 6.24 -39.04
CA TYR A 29 4.02 7.25 -39.90
C TYR A 29 3.08 6.61 -40.92
N ILE A 30 3.47 5.45 -41.48
CA ILE A 30 2.60 4.68 -42.39
C ILE A 30 1.34 4.24 -41.64
N LEU A 31 1.49 3.76 -40.40
CA LEU A 31 0.39 3.34 -39.55
C LEU A 31 -0.57 4.49 -39.27
N ASN A 32 -0.08 5.60 -38.71
CA ASN A 32 -0.93 6.75 -38.40
C ASN A 32 -1.57 7.37 -39.65
N SER A 33 -0.89 7.31 -40.81
CA SER A 33 -1.50 7.71 -42.09
C SER A 33 -2.71 6.83 -42.42
N ALA A 34 -2.60 5.52 -42.25
CA ALA A 34 -3.72 4.59 -42.43
C ALA A 34 -4.92 4.92 -41.54
N LEU A 35 -4.68 5.41 -40.32
CA LEU A 35 -5.73 5.72 -39.34
C LEU A 35 -6.58 6.96 -39.72
N THR A 36 -6.08 7.82 -40.60
CA THR A 36 -6.75 9.09 -40.94
C THR A 36 -8.03 8.94 -41.77
N SER A 37 -8.12 7.92 -42.65
CA SER A 37 -9.25 7.74 -43.56
C SER A 37 -9.28 6.36 -44.19
N ILE A 38 -10.47 5.93 -44.64
CA ILE A 38 -10.66 4.64 -45.34
C ILE A 38 -9.78 4.56 -46.59
N GLN A 39 -9.74 5.62 -47.41
CA GLN A 39 -8.94 5.59 -48.65
C GLN A 39 -7.45 5.45 -48.35
N MET A 40 -6.94 6.12 -47.31
CA MET A 40 -5.54 5.99 -46.93
C MET A 40 -5.25 4.59 -46.39
N ALA A 41 -6.13 4.03 -45.55
CA ALA A 41 -6.00 2.67 -45.04
C ALA A 41 -5.90 1.64 -46.17
N GLU A 42 -6.84 1.65 -47.13
CA GLU A 42 -6.82 0.72 -48.27
C GLU A 42 -5.55 0.83 -49.11
N PHE A 43 -4.99 2.03 -49.19
CA PHE A 43 -3.81 2.32 -49.99
C PHE A 43 -2.51 1.87 -49.30
N VAL A 44 -2.28 2.29 -48.05
CA VAL A 44 -0.97 2.13 -47.37
C VAL A 44 -0.83 0.85 -46.56
N VAL A 45 -1.93 0.15 -46.25
CA VAL A 45 -1.89 -1.03 -45.37
C VAL A 45 -0.92 -2.11 -45.87
N ARG A 46 -0.80 -2.28 -47.19
CA ARG A 46 0.12 -3.26 -47.79
C ARG A 46 1.60 -2.94 -47.55
N SER A 47 1.92 -1.69 -47.26
CA SER A 47 3.26 -1.22 -46.93
C SER A 47 3.58 -1.37 -45.43
N LEU A 48 2.59 -1.69 -44.59
CA LEU A 48 2.85 -1.94 -43.17
C LEU A 48 3.58 -3.27 -42.98
N PRO A 49 4.69 -3.28 -42.23
CA PRO A 49 5.34 -4.51 -41.81
C PRO A 49 4.36 -5.43 -41.07
N ARG A 50 4.50 -6.74 -41.26
CA ARG A 50 3.82 -7.70 -40.40
C ARG A 50 4.41 -7.66 -39.00
N VAL A 51 3.54 -7.82 -38.01
CA VAL A 51 3.90 -7.85 -36.59
C VAL A 51 3.50 -9.16 -35.96
N ARG A 52 4.13 -9.50 -34.84
CA ARG A 52 3.74 -10.65 -34.01
C ARG A 52 2.92 -10.25 -32.78
N ASP A 53 3.07 -9.02 -32.30
CA ASP A 53 2.34 -8.52 -31.14
C ASP A 53 1.38 -7.41 -31.56
N LEU A 54 0.12 -7.52 -31.14
CA LEU A 54 -0.92 -6.56 -31.44
C LEU A 54 -1.67 -6.19 -30.16
N LYS A 55 -1.56 -4.93 -29.77
CA LYS A 55 -2.26 -4.35 -28.62
C LYS A 55 -3.30 -3.38 -29.10
N ILE A 56 -4.52 -3.49 -28.58
CA ILE A 56 -5.63 -2.63 -28.96
C ILE A 56 -6.29 -2.12 -27.68
N ARG A 57 -6.16 -0.82 -27.45
CA ARG A 57 -6.82 -0.12 -26.35
C ARG A 57 -8.01 0.66 -26.87
N ILE A 58 -9.15 0.54 -26.19
CA ILE A 58 -10.29 1.43 -26.44
C ILE A 58 -10.23 2.57 -25.44
N SER A 59 -10.28 3.80 -25.93
CA SER A 59 -10.17 4.99 -25.08
C SER A 59 -11.04 6.13 -25.60
N ASN A 60 -11.04 7.25 -24.87
CA ASN A 60 -11.71 8.49 -25.28
C ASN A 60 -10.87 9.37 -26.22
N ASP A 61 -9.63 8.97 -26.53
CA ASP A 61 -8.71 9.75 -27.36
C ASP A 61 -8.86 9.46 -28.86
N ASP A 62 -8.13 10.23 -29.67
CA ASP A 62 -8.11 10.11 -31.13
C ASP A 62 -7.58 8.75 -31.62
N PHE A 63 -8.01 8.36 -32.83
CA PHE A 63 -7.53 7.13 -33.47
C PHE A 63 -6.05 7.26 -33.82
N SER A 64 -5.20 6.64 -33.02
CA SER A 64 -3.75 6.71 -33.16
C SER A 64 -3.11 5.33 -33.03
N GLY A 65 -1.86 5.23 -33.49
CA GLY A 65 -1.11 3.99 -33.43
C GLY A 65 0.36 4.24 -33.14
N SER A 66 0.98 3.35 -32.38
CA SER A 66 2.42 3.31 -32.22
C SER A 66 2.99 2.00 -32.75
N PHE A 67 4.22 2.07 -33.24
CA PHE A 67 4.93 0.93 -33.78
C PHE A 67 6.27 0.81 -33.07
N ARG A 68 6.55 -0.36 -32.49
CA ARG A 68 7.82 -0.67 -31.83
C ARG A 68 8.29 -2.04 -32.24
N GLU A 69 9.40 -2.09 -32.98
CA GLU A 69 10.03 -3.32 -33.47
C GLU A 69 9.06 -4.26 -34.21
N ASN A 70 8.43 -5.18 -33.49
CA ASN A 70 7.53 -6.21 -34.00
C ASN A 70 6.16 -6.20 -33.29
N SER A 71 5.80 -5.05 -32.72
CA SER A 71 4.58 -4.78 -31.99
C SER A 71 3.88 -3.54 -32.54
N ILE A 72 2.57 -3.64 -32.71
CA ILE A 72 1.69 -2.50 -32.97
C ILE A 72 0.78 -2.31 -31.78
N GLU A 73 0.67 -1.07 -31.34
CA GLU A 73 -0.31 -0.64 -30.34
C GLU A 73 -1.27 0.35 -30.98
N LEU A 74 -2.56 0.02 -30.98
CA LEU A 74 -3.63 0.82 -31.54
C LEU A 74 -4.47 1.39 -30.39
N GLN A 75 -4.66 2.71 -30.43
CA GLN A 75 -5.61 3.41 -29.58
C GLN A 75 -6.85 3.70 -30.41
N VAL A 76 -7.96 3.03 -30.11
CA VAL A 76 -9.21 3.14 -30.88
C VAL A 76 -10.23 3.97 -30.09
N PRO A 77 -10.79 5.04 -30.67
CA PRO A 77 -11.81 5.84 -30.02
C PRO A 77 -13.09 5.03 -29.82
N GLN A 78 -13.77 5.23 -28.68
CA GLN A 78 -15.08 4.61 -28.41
C GLN A 78 -16.15 5.02 -29.45
N VAL A 79 -16.04 6.22 -30.03
CA VAL A 79 -17.07 6.80 -30.89
C VAL A 79 -17.35 5.88 -32.07
N ASN A 80 -18.60 5.39 -32.15
CA ASN A 80 -19.08 4.45 -33.15
C ASN A 80 -19.20 5.09 -34.55
N GLN A 81 -18.09 5.56 -35.11
CA GLN A 81 -18.01 6.01 -36.48
C GLN A 81 -17.79 4.81 -37.38
N ARG A 82 -18.71 4.61 -38.35
CA ARG A 82 -18.58 3.58 -39.39
C ARG A 82 -17.19 3.59 -40.05
N ALA A 83 -16.58 4.77 -40.19
CA ALA A 83 -15.25 4.96 -40.74
C ALA A 83 -14.14 4.30 -39.89
N THR A 84 -14.11 4.55 -38.58
CA THR A 84 -13.14 3.95 -37.64
C THR A 84 -13.19 2.42 -37.71
N LYS A 85 -14.40 1.84 -37.70
CA LYS A 85 -14.58 0.39 -37.81
C LYS A 85 -14.08 -0.17 -39.14
N THR A 86 -14.33 0.54 -40.25
CA THR A 86 -13.83 0.12 -41.57
C THR A 86 -12.31 0.19 -41.63
N VAL A 87 -11.69 1.26 -41.13
CA VAL A 87 -10.23 1.41 -41.07
C VAL A 87 -9.60 0.33 -40.20
N LEU A 88 -10.14 0.10 -39.00
CA LEU A 88 -9.67 -0.96 -38.10
C LEU A 88 -9.75 -2.33 -38.80
N LYS A 89 -10.87 -2.64 -39.46
CA LYS A 89 -11.02 -3.89 -40.19
C LYS A 89 -9.97 -4.05 -41.30
N ILE A 90 -9.69 -3.01 -42.08
CA ILE A 90 -8.67 -3.05 -43.14
C ILE A 90 -7.29 -3.40 -42.56
N LEU A 91 -6.94 -2.79 -41.42
CA LEU A 91 -5.68 -3.08 -40.73
C LEU A 91 -5.64 -4.50 -40.21
N LEU A 92 -6.69 -4.94 -39.51
CA LEU A 92 -6.74 -6.28 -38.93
C LEU A 92 -6.80 -7.39 -39.98
N ASP A 93 -7.41 -7.16 -41.15
CA ASP A 93 -7.38 -8.14 -42.25
C ASP A 93 -5.95 -8.34 -42.81
N HIS A 94 -5.09 -7.32 -42.72
CA HIS A 94 -3.67 -7.42 -43.12
C HIS A 94 -2.77 -7.99 -42.03
N LEU A 95 -2.96 -7.56 -40.79
CA LEU A 95 -2.11 -7.92 -39.65
C LEU A 95 -2.52 -9.25 -39.00
N GLY A 96 -3.83 -9.50 -38.91
CA GLY A 96 -4.44 -10.45 -37.98
C GLY A 96 -3.96 -11.89 -38.14
N ASN A 97 -3.65 -12.36 -39.35
CA ASN A 97 -3.22 -13.75 -39.56
C ASN A 97 -1.76 -14.03 -39.15
N ALA A 98 -0.96 -13.00 -38.92
CA ALA A 98 0.48 -13.14 -38.64
C ALA A 98 0.83 -12.96 -37.15
N ILE A 99 -0.13 -12.55 -36.31
CA ILE A 99 0.12 -12.27 -34.91
C ILE A 99 0.23 -13.56 -34.09
N GLU A 100 1.10 -13.50 -33.08
CA GLU A 100 1.31 -14.52 -32.06
C GLU A 100 0.81 -14.03 -30.68
N SER A 101 0.62 -12.72 -30.47
CA SER A 101 0.06 -12.13 -29.25
C SER A 101 -1.02 -11.09 -29.55
N LEU A 102 -2.09 -11.10 -28.75
CA LEU A 102 -3.23 -10.18 -28.84
C LEU A 102 -3.59 -9.65 -27.45
N HIS A 103 -3.49 -8.34 -27.25
CA HIS A 103 -3.90 -7.66 -26.02
C HIS A 103 -5.08 -6.74 -26.32
N LEU A 104 -6.20 -6.97 -25.64
CA LEU A 104 -7.39 -6.12 -25.68
C LEU A 104 -7.58 -5.46 -24.32
N GLU A 105 -7.65 -4.14 -24.30
CA GLU A 105 -7.72 -3.35 -23.08
C GLU A 105 -8.82 -2.29 -23.20
N ASN A 106 -9.59 -2.13 -22.14
CA ASN A 106 -10.58 -1.08 -21.99
C ASN A 106 -10.01 0.05 -21.12
N ASP A 107 -9.59 1.15 -21.75
CA ASP A 107 -9.02 2.33 -21.10
C ASP A 107 -10.04 3.49 -21.06
N LEU A 108 -11.33 3.15 -20.96
CA LEU A 108 -12.41 4.12 -20.87
C LEU A 108 -12.60 4.57 -19.42
N THR A 109 -12.60 5.88 -19.19
CA THR A 109 -12.94 6.46 -17.88
C THR A 109 -14.41 6.24 -17.52
N ILE A 110 -15.30 6.25 -18.52
CA ILE A 110 -16.74 5.99 -18.40
C ILE A 110 -17.22 5.27 -19.66
N GLY A 111 -17.94 4.17 -19.51
CA GLY A 111 -18.56 3.42 -20.60
C GLY A 111 -17.90 2.07 -20.84
N GLU A 112 -18.43 1.34 -21.82
CA GLU A 112 -18.04 -0.03 -22.11
C GLU A 112 -17.59 -0.22 -23.54
N VAL A 113 -16.81 -1.28 -23.72
CA VAL A 113 -16.43 -1.78 -25.02
C VAL A 113 -17.65 -2.34 -25.75
N PRO A 114 -17.99 -1.82 -26.95
CA PRO A 114 -19.08 -2.37 -27.74
C PRO A 114 -18.80 -3.82 -28.18
N ASP A 115 -19.81 -4.68 -28.11
CA ASP A 115 -19.70 -6.08 -28.56
C ASP A 115 -19.27 -6.21 -30.03
N ASP A 116 -19.76 -5.34 -30.90
CA ASP A 116 -19.43 -5.38 -32.32
C ASP A 116 -17.97 -5.00 -32.62
N PHE A 117 -17.33 -4.25 -31.72
CA PHE A 117 -15.89 -4.01 -31.76
C PHE A 117 -15.11 -5.30 -31.45
N ILE A 118 -15.43 -5.97 -30.34
CA ILE A 118 -14.77 -7.24 -29.97
C ILE A 118 -15.01 -8.29 -31.07
N ALA A 119 -16.23 -8.36 -31.61
CA ALA A 119 -16.55 -9.25 -32.72
C ALA A 119 -15.72 -8.94 -33.98
N CYS A 120 -15.49 -7.66 -34.29
CA CYS A 120 -14.63 -7.26 -35.40
C CYS A 120 -13.19 -7.76 -35.18
N VAL A 121 -12.63 -7.51 -34.00
CA VAL A 121 -11.26 -7.92 -33.68
C VAL A 121 -11.10 -9.43 -33.72
N LEU A 122 -11.91 -10.15 -32.96
CA LEU A 122 -11.82 -11.60 -32.85
C LEU A 122 -12.08 -12.30 -34.19
N ASN A 123 -12.99 -11.80 -35.03
CA ASN A 123 -13.24 -12.43 -36.32
C ASN A 123 -12.09 -12.22 -37.33
N CYS A 124 -11.35 -11.11 -37.24
CA CYS A 124 -10.18 -10.85 -38.08
C CYS A 124 -8.92 -11.60 -37.60
N THR A 125 -8.88 -11.99 -36.32
CA THR A 125 -7.73 -12.70 -35.73
C THR A 125 -7.97 -14.18 -35.49
N LYS A 126 -9.20 -14.70 -35.61
CA LYS A 126 -9.56 -16.09 -35.26
C LYS A 126 -8.70 -17.19 -35.89
N ASP A 127 -8.13 -16.93 -37.07
CA ASP A 127 -7.33 -17.89 -37.84
C ASP A 127 -5.81 -17.72 -37.57
N ALA A 128 -5.43 -16.79 -36.69
CA ALA A 128 -4.06 -16.58 -36.25
C ALA A 128 -3.57 -17.75 -35.39
N HIS A 129 -2.28 -18.08 -35.49
CA HIS A 129 -1.60 -19.03 -34.61
C HIS A 129 -1.23 -18.37 -33.27
N LEU A 130 -2.25 -17.85 -32.58
CA LEU A 130 -2.08 -17.05 -31.37
C LEU A 130 -1.52 -17.91 -30.22
N LYS A 131 -0.44 -17.42 -29.61
CA LYS A 131 0.23 -17.99 -28.43
C LYS A 131 -0.14 -17.26 -27.15
N GLU A 132 -0.43 -15.97 -27.21
CA GLU A 132 -0.78 -15.16 -26.04
C GLU A 132 -2.07 -14.37 -26.26
N LEU A 133 -2.96 -14.40 -25.27
CA LEU A 133 -4.17 -13.59 -25.22
C LEU A 133 -4.22 -12.85 -23.88
N VAL A 134 -4.38 -11.53 -23.94
CA VAL A 134 -4.56 -10.68 -22.76
C VAL A 134 -5.87 -9.90 -22.89
N LEU A 135 -6.72 -9.97 -21.87
CA LEU A 135 -7.96 -9.20 -21.75
C LEU A 135 -7.91 -8.37 -20.46
N SER A 136 -8.00 -7.05 -20.57
CA SER A 136 -7.88 -6.13 -19.43
C SER A 136 -9.09 -5.18 -19.36
N ASP A 137 -9.74 -5.11 -18.19
CA ASP A 137 -10.82 -4.15 -17.87
C ASP A 137 -12.09 -4.27 -18.75
N ILE A 138 -12.31 -5.44 -19.36
CA ILE A 138 -13.45 -5.69 -20.25
C ILE A 138 -14.62 -6.29 -19.46
N ASP A 139 -15.82 -5.71 -19.62
CA ASP A 139 -17.06 -6.30 -19.12
C ASP A 139 -17.53 -7.44 -20.03
N LEU A 140 -17.01 -8.65 -19.79
CA LEU A 140 -17.31 -9.85 -20.57
C LEU A 140 -18.75 -10.34 -20.38
N GLU A 141 -19.46 -9.93 -19.33
CA GLU A 141 -20.88 -10.25 -19.13
C GLU A 141 -21.75 -9.64 -20.24
N ARG A 142 -21.39 -8.44 -20.70
CA ARG A 142 -22.15 -7.69 -21.70
C ARG A 142 -21.80 -8.04 -23.14
N ILE A 143 -20.74 -8.81 -23.36
CA ILE A 143 -20.34 -9.30 -24.67
C ILE A 143 -21.21 -10.52 -25.03
N HIS A 144 -21.70 -10.57 -26.28
CA HIS A 144 -22.55 -11.67 -26.70
C HIS A 144 -21.80 -13.00 -26.65
N THR A 145 -22.53 -14.05 -26.28
CA THR A 145 -21.99 -15.41 -26.16
C THR A 145 -21.40 -15.94 -27.48
N TRP A 146 -21.91 -15.51 -28.63
CA TRP A 146 -21.38 -15.88 -29.95
C TRP A 146 -20.09 -15.11 -30.30
N THR A 147 -19.93 -13.89 -29.81
CA THR A 147 -18.70 -13.10 -29.94
C THR A 147 -17.57 -13.74 -29.15
N LEU A 148 -17.79 -14.04 -27.86
CA LEU A 148 -16.80 -14.73 -27.03
C LEU A 148 -16.48 -16.15 -27.54
N ALA A 149 -17.42 -16.81 -28.22
CA ALA A 149 -17.18 -18.11 -28.83
C ALA A 149 -16.09 -18.08 -29.92
N LEU A 150 -15.77 -16.91 -30.48
CA LEU A 150 -14.67 -16.76 -31.42
C LEU A 150 -13.30 -17.01 -30.77
N LEU A 151 -13.17 -16.85 -29.45
CA LEU A 151 -11.95 -17.21 -28.71
C LEU A 151 -11.61 -18.71 -28.85
N ALA A 152 -12.60 -19.57 -29.12
CA ALA A 152 -12.39 -20.98 -29.41
C ALA A 152 -11.67 -21.24 -30.76
N GLY A 153 -11.54 -20.20 -31.60
CA GLY A 153 -10.68 -20.22 -32.79
C GLY A 153 -9.20 -20.32 -32.45
N PHE A 154 -8.79 -19.78 -31.30
CA PHE A 154 -7.41 -19.85 -30.82
C PHE A 154 -7.15 -21.23 -30.21
N ARG A 155 -6.42 -22.07 -30.94
CA ARG A 155 -6.17 -23.49 -30.59
C ARG A 155 -4.76 -23.76 -30.07
N GLU A 156 -3.90 -22.74 -30.09
CA GLU A 156 -2.49 -22.86 -29.76
C GLU A 156 -2.03 -21.91 -28.66
N LEU A 157 -2.97 -21.38 -27.85
CA LEU A 157 -2.61 -20.48 -26.76
C LEU A 157 -1.70 -21.20 -25.77
N GLU A 158 -0.61 -20.54 -25.44
CA GLU A 158 0.37 -20.94 -24.42
C GLU A 158 0.18 -20.09 -23.16
N LYS A 159 -0.16 -18.81 -23.32
CA LYS A 159 -0.44 -17.86 -22.22
C LYS A 159 -1.82 -17.22 -22.36
N VAL A 160 -2.57 -17.17 -21.27
CA VAL A 160 -3.81 -16.39 -21.14
C VAL A 160 -3.73 -15.51 -19.91
N GLU A 161 -4.01 -14.22 -20.07
CA GLU A 161 -4.08 -13.24 -18.99
C GLU A 161 -5.44 -12.54 -19.02
N ILE A 162 -6.12 -12.51 -17.88
CA ILE A 162 -7.41 -11.84 -17.70
C ILE A 162 -7.31 -10.97 -16.46
N GLU A 163 -7.38 -9.67 -16.64
CA GLU A 163 -7.19 -8.67 -15.60
C GLU A 163 -8.43 -7.78 -15.52
N ALA A 164 -8.95 -7.60 -14.30
CA ALA A 164 -10.07 -6.70 -13.99
C ALA A 164 -11.33 -6.85 -14.88
N CYS A 165 -11.53 -8.02 -15.49
CA CYS A 165 -12.69 -8.26 -16.33
C CYS A 165 -13.92 -8.57 -15.47
N ASN A 166 -15.10 -8.09 -15.87
CA ASN A 166 -16.36 -8.49 -15.23
C ASN A 166 -16.91 -9.76 -15.91
N LEU A 167 -17.15 -10.82 -15.15
CA LEU A 167 -17.77 -12.06 -15.63
C LEU A 167 -19.27 -12.15 -15.26
N GLY A 168 -19.80 -11.20 -14.49
CA GLY A 168 -21.20 -11.20 -14.05
C GLY A 168 -21.49 -12.06 -12.83
N GLU A 169 -22.65 -11.83 -12.20
CA GLU A 169 -23.01 -12.46 -10.92
C GLU A 169 -23.32 -13.97 -11.05
N ASP A 170 -22.99 -14.72 -10.00
CA ASP A 170 -23.17 -16.18 -9.90
C ASP A 170 -24.65 -16.63 -10.02
N ALA A 171 -25.59 -15.73 -9.73
CA ALA A 171 -27.03 -15.94 -9.84
C ALA A 171 -27.60 -15.64 -11.24
N SER A 172 -26.77 -15.16 -12.17
CA SER A 172 -27.16 -14.91 -13.56
C SER A 172 -27.46 -16.23 -14.29
N PRO A 173 -28.46 -16.29 -15.18
CA PRO A 173 -28.74 -17.46 -16.03
C PRO A 173 -27.58 -17.81 -17.02
N HIS A 174 -26.47 -17.09 -16.92
CA HIS A 174 -25.30 -17.16 -17.79
C HIS A 174 -24.03 -17.25 -16.94
N ASN A 175 -23.64 -18.46 -16.51
CA ASN A 175 -22.35 -18.68 -15.85
C ASN A 175 -21.20 -18.40 -16.84
N THR A 176 -20.68 -17.17 -16.81
CA THR A 176 -19.64 -16.70 -17.74
C THR A 176 -18.29 -17.33 -17.46
N GLU A 177 -17.98 -17.69 -16.21
CA GLU A 177 -16.78 -18.48 -15.86
C GLU A 177 -16.75 -19.82 -16.63
N ALA A 178 -17.87 -20.56 -16.63
CA ALA A 178 -18.01 -21.81 -17.36
C ALA A 178 -17.94 -21.62 -18.89
N LYS A 179 -18.50 -20.51 -19.40
CA LYS A 179 -18.39 -20.15 -20.81
C LYS A 179 -16.94 -19.85 -21.19
N LEU A 180 -16.23 -19.05 -20.40
CA LEU A 180 -14.81 -18.74 -20.59
C LEU A 180 -13.97 -20.01 -20.64
N LEU A 181 -14.15 -20.92 -19.68
CA LEU A 181 -13.49 -22.24 -19.69
C LEU A 181 -13.80 -23.04 -20.95
N ARG A 182 -15.04 -22.99 -21.45
CA ARG A 182 -15.44 -23.66 -22.70
C ARG A 182 -14.76 -23.05 -23.91
N TYR A 183 -14.58 -21.73 -23.94
CA TYR A 183 -13.94 -21.03 -25.05
C TYR A 183 -12.43 -21.26 -25.09
N LEU A 184 -11.78 -21.34 -23.93
CA LEU A 184 -10.35 -21.66 -23.83
C LEU A 184 -10.04 -23.15 -24.03
N GLN A 185 -11.05 -24.02 -23.95
CA GLN A 185 -10.90 -25.47 -24.04
C GLN A 185 -10.04 -25.97 -25.22
N PRO A 186 -10.15 -25.42 -26.44
CA PRO A 186 -9.32 -25.86 -27.58
C PRO A 186 -7.81 -25.71 -27.35
N SER A 187 -7.39 -24.75 -26.53
CA SER A 187 -5.98 -24.50 -26.20
C SER A 187 -5.51 -25.17 -24.91
N PHE A 188 -6.36 -25.89 -24.18
CA PHE A 188 -5.95 -26.51 -22.90
C PHE A 188 -4.74 -27.44 -23.02
N GLN A 189 -4.54 -28.08 -24.18
CA GLN A 189 -3.38 -28.95 -24.40
C GLN A 189 -2.08 -28.18 -24.69
N THR A 190 -2.15 -26.89 -24.99
CA THR A 190 -0.99 -26.03 -25.27
C THR A 190 -0.70 -25.04 -24.15
N LEU A 191 -1.68 -24.70 -23.32
CA LEU A 191 -1.51 -23.75 -22.22
C LEU A 191 -0.41 -24.16 -21.24
N THR A 192 0.53 -23.25 -21.03
CA THR A 192 1.64 -23.34 -20.08
C THR A 192 1.50 -22.33 -18.94
N GLN A 193 0.79 -21.21 -19.19
CA GLN A 193 0.60 -20.12 -18.27
C GLN A 193 -0.85 -19.60 -18.28
N ILE A 194 -1.44 -19.43 -17.10
CA ILE A 194 -2.71 -18.71 -16.91
C ILE A 194 -2.51 -17.69 -15.80
N ASP A 195 -2.92 -16.45 -16.03
CA ASP A 195 -2.88 -15.37 -15.05
C ASP A 195 -4.27 -14.70 -14.96
N LEU A 196 -4.90 -14.75 -13.79
CA LEU A 196 -6.18 -14.10 -13.50
C LEU A 196 -5.97 -13.09 -12.37
N LYS A 197 -6.32 -11.83 -12.60
CA LYS A 197 -6.19 -10.75 -11.61
C LYS A 197 -7.46 -9.93 -11.49
N GLY A 198 -7.86 -9.59 -10.27
CA GLY A 198 -8.94 -8.63 -10.01
C GLY A 198 -10.29 -9.00 -10.64
N THR A 199 -10.57 -10.30 -10.78
CA THR A 199 -11.78 -10.83 -11.41
C THR A 199 -12.61 -11.55 -10.33
N PRO A 200 -13.39 -10.83 -9.51
CA PRO A 200 -13.90 -11.34 -8.24
C PRO A 200 -14.89 -12.51 -8.35
N GLN A 201 -15.43 -12.75 -9.54
CA GLN A 201 -16.41 -13.78 -9.85
C GLN A 201 -15.78 -15.15 -10.15
N ILE A 202 -14.44 -15.24 -10.26
CA ILE A 202 -13.75 -16.53 -10.41
C ILE A 202 -13.87 -17.33 -9.11
N THR A 203 -14.21 -18.62 -9.23
CA THR A 203 -14.44 -19.53 -8.10
C THR A 203 -13.46 -20.70 -8.12
N ASP A 204 -13.53 -21.56 -7.09
CA ASP A 204 -12.76 -22.80 -7.04
C ASP A 204 -13.05 -23.79 -8.19
N ASN A 205 -14.18 -23.61 -8.89
CA ASN A 205 -14.52 -24.42 -10.05
C ASN A 205 -13.54 -24.21 -11.22
N PHE A 206 -13.04 -22.99 -11.39
CA PHE A 206 -12.05 -22.66 -12.42
C PHE A 206 -10.80 -23.52 -12.26
N SER A 207 -10.17 -23.45 -11.08
CA SER A 207 -8.98 -24.23 -10.71
C SER A 207 -9.20 -25.74 -10.87
N ARG A 208 -10.39 -26.24 -10.48
CA ARG A 208 -10.75 -27.66 -10.65
C ARG A 208 -10.86 -28.08 -12.11
N ARG A 209 -11.34 -27.22 -13.01
CA ARG A 209 -11.41 -27.52 -14.44
C ARG A 209 -10.03 -27.45 -15.08
N ILE A 210 -9.25 -26.41 -14.79
CA ILE A 210 -7.91 -26.20 -15.35
C ILE A 210 -6.97 -27.34 -14.98
N SER A 211 -6.88 -27.71 -13.68
CA SER A 211 -6.05 -28.80 -13.19
C SER A 211 -6.31 -30.15 -13.87
N ARG A 212 -7.55 -30.43 -14.29
CA ARG A 212 -7.94 -31.66 -15.00
C ARG A 212 -7.57 -31.68 -16.46
N SER A 213 -7.47 -30.52 -17.09
CA SER A 213 -7.51 -30.41 -18.54
C SER A 213 -6.29 -29.75 -19.16
N CYS A 214 -5.46 -29.07 -18.37
CA CYS A 214 -4.24 -28.39 -18.83
C CYS A 214 -2.97 -29.13 -18.37
N PRO A 215 -2.52 -30.18 -19.11
CA PRO A 215 -1.39 -31.00 -18.67
C PRO A 215 -0.03 -30.28 -18.74
N ASN A 216 0.10 -29.26 -19.58
CA ASN A 216 1.36 -28.53 -19.79
C ASN A 216 1.51 -27.30 -18.88
N LEU A 217 0.54 -27.04 -18.00
CA LEU A 217 0.55 -25.88 -17.13
C LEU A 217 1.77 -25.93 -16.18
N SER A 218 2.56 -24.87 -16.21
CA SER A 218 3.75 -24.68 -15.36
C SER A 218 3.65 -23.45 -14.47
N TYR A 219 2.73 -22.53 -14.81
CA TYR A 219 2.44 -21.33 -14.06
C TYR A 219 0.94 -21.07 -14.01
N PHE A 220 0.42 -20.75 -12.83
CA PHE A 220 -0.97 -20.45 -12.59
C PHE A 220 -1.07 -19.34 -11.53
N ARG A 221 -1.63 -18.19 -11.89
CA ARG A 221 -1.94 -17.11 -10.95
C ARG A 221 -3.43 -16.86 -10.91
N ILE A 222 -3.97 -16.76 -9.70
CA ILE A 222 -5.28 -16.22 -9.40
C ILE A 222 -5.08 -15.23 -8.26
N SER A 223 -5.28 -13.94 -8.55
CA SER A 223 -5.10 -12.88 -7.57
C SER A 223 -6.29 -11.94 -7.49
N GLY A 224 -6.67 -11.52 -6.28
CA GLY A 224 -7.81 -10.61 -6.07
C GLY A 224 -9.16 -11.23 -6.42
N CYS A 225 -9.32 -12.53 -6.16
CA CYS A 225 -10.55 -13.30 -6.41
C CYS A 225 -11.06 -13.86 -5.06
N PRO A 226 -12.02 -13.21 -4.39
CA PRO A 226 -12.39 -13.55 -3.01
C PRO A 226 -13.17 -14.88 -2.90
N LEU A 227 -13.76 -15.38 -3.99
CA LEU A 227 -14.46 -16.68 -4.02
C LEU A 227 -13.52 -17.87 -4.23
N VAL A 228 -12.23 -17.62 -4.39
CA VAL A 228 -11.19 -18.63 -4.50
C VAL A 228 -10.66 -18.94 -3.11
N THR A 229 -10.70 -20.21 -2.73
CA THR A 229 -10.32 -20.68 -1.39
C THR A 229 -9.18 -21.69 -1.49
N THR A 230 -8.76 -22.24 -0.36
CA THR A 230 -7.87 -23.41 -0.29
C THR A 230 -8.27 -24.58 -1.21
N LEU A 231 -9.57 -24.75 -1.50
CA LEU A 231 -10.07 -25.80 -2.39
C LEU A 231 -9.59 -25.64 -3.83
N SER A 232 -9.14 -24.46 -4.25
CA SER A 232 -8.52 -24.25 -5.56
C SER A 232 -7.15 -24.91 -5.71
N ALA A 233 -6.36 -24.99 -4.63
CA ALA A 233 -5.03 -25.59 -4.67
C ALA A 233 -5.09 -27.13 -4.72
N LEU A 234 -6.09 -27.73 -4.04
CA LEU A 234 -6.23 -29.18 -3.91
C LEU A 234 -6.22 -29.95 -5.25
N PRO A 235 -7.03 -29.59 -6.26
CA PRO A 235 -7.06 -30.29 -7.55
C PRO A 235 -5.70 -30.35 -8.25
N PHE A 236 -4.87 -29.30 -8.13
CA PHE A 236 -3.53 -29.29 -8.73
C PHE A 236 -2.59 -30.30 -8.08
N ILE A 237 -2.82 -30.63 -6.80
CA ILE A 237 -2.10 -31.66 -6.07
C ILE A 237 -2.70 -33.03 -6.42
N GLU A 238 -3.99 -33.26 -6.20
CA GLU A 238 -4.68 -34.54 -6.41
C GLU A 238 -4.52 -35.09 -7.83
N LEU A 239 -4.51 -34.21 -8.82
CA LEU A 239 -4.52 -34.57 -10.23
C LEU A 239 -3.15 -34.45 -10.88
N THR A 240 -2.08 -34.41 -10.08
CA THR A 240 -0.69 -34.30 -10.57
C THR A 240 -0.29 -35.37 -11.57
N ARG A 241 -0.92 -36.56 -11.53
CA ARG A 241 -0.73 -37.62 -12.55
C ARG A 241 -1.11 -37.17 -13.96
N LEU A 242 -2.01 -36.18 -14.10
CA LEU A 242 -2.44 -35.65 -15.38
C LEU A 242 -1.48 -34.58 -15.93
N ARG A 243 -0.61 -34.00 -15.09
CA ARG A 243 0.41 -33.04 -15.52
C ARG A 243 1.53 -33.72 -16.30
N ARG A 244 2.05 -33.07 -17.34
CA ARG A 244 3.28 -33.43 -18.05
C ARG A 244 4.49 -32.68 -17.49
N THR A 245 4.27 -31.51 -16.91
CA THR A 245 5.30 -30.71 -16.24
C THR A 245 5.64 -31.29 -14.87
N ASP A 246 6.93 -31.21 -14.52
CA ASP A 246 7.40 -31.60 -13.18
C ASP A 246 7.15 -30.50 -12.15
N LYS A 247 7.16 -29.23 -12.59
CA LYS A 247 6.98 -28.03 -11.78
C LYS A 247 5.67 -27.32 -12.14
N LEU A 248 4.94 -26.88 -11.12
CA LEU A 248 3.84 -25.93 -11.25
C LEU A 248 3.94 -24.85 -10.17
N ASP A 249 4.04 -23.60 -10.60
CA ASP A 249 3.98 -22.42 -9.74
C ASP A 249 2.52 -21.96 -9.63
N VAL A 250 2.00 -21.87 -8.41
CA VAL A 250 0.64 -21.45 -8.09
C VAL A 250 0.70 -20.19 -7.24
N HIS A 251 0.07 -19.13 -7.72
CA HIS A 251 -0.08 -17.87 -7.00
C HIS A 251 -1.54 -17.67 -6.65
N MET A 252 -1.83 -17.47 -5.37
CA MET A 252 -3.17 -17.29 -4.82
C MET A 252 -3.17 -16.05 -3.92
N ASP A 253 -2.71 -14.93 -4.47
CA ASP A 253 -2.54 -13.68 -3.72
C ASP A 253 -3.93 -13.00 -3.56
N ASN A 254 -4.32 -12.52 -2.37
CA ASN A 254 -5.64 -11.90 -2.14
C ASN A 254 -6.85 -12.81 -2.46
N THR A 255 -6.77 -14.07 -1.99
CA THR A 255 -7.84 -15.07 -2.00
C THR A 255 -8.03 -15.65 -0.59
N ASP A 256 -9.06 -16.46 -0.34
CA ASP A 256 -9.29 -17.14 0.96
C ASP A 256 -8.47 -18.46 1.08
N PHE A 257 -7.19 -18.41 0.66
CA PHE A 257 -6.29 -19.56 0.69
C PHE A 257 -5.61 -19.68 2.07
N ASP A 258 -5.63 -20.89 2.64
CA ASP A 258 -5.03 -21.23 3.92
C ASP A 258 -4.17 -22.52 3.79
N ALA A 259 -2.89 -22.41 4.11
CA ALA A 259 -1.93 -23.51 4.02
C ALA A 259 -2.18 -24.65 5.04
N ASP A 260 -2.69 -24.33 6.23
CA ASP A 260 -2.99 -25.31 7.27
C ASP A 260 -4.28 -26.05 6.94
N GLN A 261 -5.25 -25.34 6.37
CA GLN A 261 -6.45 -25.94 5.82
C GLN A 261 -6.09 -26.89 4.65
N LEU A 262 -5.12 -26.54 3.79
CA LEU A 262 -4.64 -27.41 2.72
C LEU A 262 -4.02 -28.69 3.30
N ARG A 263 -3.19 -28.56 4.33
CA ARG A 263 -2.58 -29.68 5.05
C ARG A 263 -3.65 -30.59 5.64
N SER A 264 -4.64 -30.02 6.32
CA SER A 264 -5.79 -30.75 6.89
C SER A 264 -6.55 -31.52 5.81
N PHE A 265 -6.85 -30.89 4.68
CA PHE A 265 -7.52 -31.55 3.56
C PHE A 265 -6.71 -32.71 2.98
N MET A 266 -5.38 -32.60 2.88
CA MET A 266 -4.52 -33.68 2.40
C MET A 266 -4.43 -34.88 3.37
N HIS A 267 -4.68 -34.66 4.66
CA HIS A 267 -4.78 -35.72 5.66
C HIS A 267 -6.20 -36.32 5.78
N SER A 268 -7.19 -35.72 5.12
CA SER A 268 -8.55 -36.24 5.10
C SER A 268 -8.64 -37.58 4.38
N PRO A 269 -9.45 -38.55 4.86
CA PRO A 269 -9.72 -39.77 4.12
C PRO A 269 -10.45 -39.54 2.78
N LEU A 270 -10.95 -38.32 2.55
CA LEU A 270 -11.57 -37.91 1.29
C LEU A 270 -10.57 -37.41 0.24
N PHE A 271 -9.29 -37.26 0.60
CA PHE A 271 -8.24 -36.84 -0.32
C PHE A 271 -8.00 -37.93 -1.37
N ALA A 272 -8.14 -37.58 -2.64
CA ALA A 272 -8.17 -38.56 -3.72
C ALA A 272 -6.80 -39.18 -4.06
N SER A 273 -5.71 -38.60 -3.56
CA SER A 273 -4.33 -39.10 -3.72
C SER A 273 -3.84 -39.72 -2.41
N THR A 274 -2.88 -40.64 -2.46
CA THR A 274 -2.36 -41.26 -1.25
C THR A 274 -1.59 -40.22 -0.44
N THR A 275 -2.02 -39.90 0.78
CA THR A 275 -1.34 -38.91 1.65
C THR A 275 0.14 -39.23 1.87
N SER A 276 0.53 -40.51 1.83
CA SER A 276 1.94 -40.95 1.94
C SER A 276 2.81 -40.62 0.73
N GLU A 277 2.21 -40.32 -0.42
CA GLU A 277 2.92 -39.93 -1.64
C GLU A 277 3.29 -38.44 -1.66
N TRP A 278 2.68 -37.63 -0.79
CA TRP A 278 2.86 -36.19 -0.76
C TRP A 278 3.52 -35.72 0.53
N ARG A 279 4.36 -34.70 0.40
CA ARG A 279 4.91 -33.94 1.53
C ARG A 279 4.70 -32.46 1.25
N LEU A 280 4.07 -31.75 2.18
CA LEU A 280 3.99 -30.30 2.16
C LEU A 280 5.12 -29.76 3.04
N ASN A 281 6.00 -28.94 2.46
CA ASN A 281 7.07 -28.29 3.19
C ASN A 281 6.96 -26.78 2.97
N PRO A 282 6.85 -25.97 4.02
CA PRO A 282 7.11 -24.54 3.91
C PRO A 282 8.52 -24.32 3.36
N ILE A 283 8.66 -23.49 2.33
CA ILE A 283 9.95 -23.10 1.75
C ILE A 283 10.00 -21.61 1.46
N ALA A 284 11.20 -21.07 1.29
CA ALA A 284 11.41 -19.73 0.78
C ALA A 284 12.04 -19.82 -0.63
N VAL A 285 11.44 -19.12 -1.60
CA VAL A 285 11.80 -19.22 -3.01
C VAL A 285 12.61 -17.98 -3.40
N PRO A 286 13.86 -18.12 -3.87
CA PRO A 286 14.70 -16.98 -4.21
C PRO A 286 14.39 -16.47 -5.63
N LEU A 287 13.49 -15.49 -5.75
CA LEU A 287 13.14 -14.82 -7.02
C LEU A 287 13.84 -13.46 -7.19
N GLY A 288 15.10 -13.38 -6.75
CA GLY A 288 15.76 -12.10 -6.41
C GLY A 288 15.44 -11.66 -4.98
N PHE A 289 14.51 -12.36 -4.33
CA PHE A 289 13.97 -12.10 -3.00
C PHE A 289 13.33 -13.41 -2.47
N GLN A 290 13.53 -13.81 -1.19
CA GLN A 290 12.99 -15.02 -0.51
C GLN A 290 11.45 -15.00 -0.31
N LYS A 291 10.67 -15.29 -1.36
CA LYS A 291 9.20 -15.33 -1.27
C LYS A 291 8.75 -16.56 -0.44
N PRO A 292 8.00 -16.41 0.66
CA PRO A 292 7.44 -17.55 1.39
C PRO A 292 6.54 -18.34 0.47
N ALA A 293 6.60 -19.66 0.57
CA ALA A 293 5.78 -20.55 -0.22
C ALA A 293 5.57 -21.89 0.48
N VAL A 294 4.57 -22.65 0.04
CA VAL A 294 4.39 -24.06 0.39
C VAL A 294 4.79 -24.89 -0.82
N LEU A 295 5.79 -25.76 -0.63
CA LEU A 295 6.20 -26.76 -1.62
C LEU A 295 5.52 -28.09 -1.32
N ALA A 296 4.55 -28.47 -2.16
CA ALA A 296 4.03 -29.82 -2.20
C ALA A 296 4.92 -30.69 -3.09
N THR A 297 5.61 -31.68 -2.53
CA THR A 297 6.43 -32.65 -3.28
C THR A 297 5.75 -34.01 -3.34
N HIS A 298 5.68 -34.60 -4.53
CA HIS A 298 5.17 -35.94 -4.78
C HIS A 298 6.31 -36.97 -4.84
N SER A 299 6.04 -38.22 -4.49
CA SER A 299 6.95 -39.37 -4.60
C SER A 299 7.51 -39.58 -6.02
N SER A 300 6.78 -39.14 -7.04
CA SER A 300 7.20 -39.18 -8.45
C SER A 300 8.09 -38.01 -8.91
N ARG A 301 8.68 -37.24 -7.97
CA ARG A 301 9.51 -36.05 -8.23
C ARG A 301 8.80 -34.85 -8.86
N LYS A 302 7.46 -34.85 -8.87
CA LYS A 302 6.66 -33.68 -9.23
C LYS A 302 6.47 -32.76 -8.03
N TYR A 303 6.35 -31.47 -8.27
CA TYR A 303 6.09 -30.50 -7.20
C TYR A 303 5.10 -29.40 -7.62
N VAL A 304 4.44 -28.83 -6.62
CA VAL A 304 3.57 -27.65 -6.71
C VAL A 304 4.09 -26.64 -5.70
N LEU A 305 4.33 -25.40 -6.14
CA LEU A 305 4.88 -24.33 -5.32
C LEU A 305 3.84 -23.22 -5.17
N ILE A 306 3.38 -22.97 -3.94
CA ILE A 306 2.29 -22.02 -3.65
C ILE A 306 2.86 -20.83 -2.89
N PHE A 307 2.86 -19.62 -3.46
CA PHE A 307 3.48 -18.44 -2.81
C PHE A 307 2.55 -17.74 -1.78
N MET A 308 3.11 -17.13 -0.73
CA MET A 308 2.41 -16.52 0.44
C MET A 308 3.08 -15.20 0.94
N TRP A 309 2.35 -14.30 1.63
CA TRP A 309 2.83 -13.08 2.35
C TRP A 309 1.89 -12.53 3.47
N GLN A 310 2.02 -12.99 4.73
CA GLN A 310 2.14 -12.28 6.04
C GLN A 310 1.14 -11.22 6.55
N LYS A 311 1.01 -11.11 7.89
CA LYS A 311 -0.01 -10.33 8.62
C LYS A 311 0.50 -8.94 9.06
N LEU A 312 -0.29 -7.90 8.83
CA LEU A 312 -0.07 -6.54 9.35
C LEU A 312 -0.90 -6.33 10.62
N ILE A 313 -0.28 -5.86 11.69
CA ILE A 313 -0.94 -5.54 12.96
C ILE A 313 -0.70 -4.08 13.33
N LEU A 314 -1.79 -3.33 13.55
CA LEU A 314 -1.74 -1.98 14.11
C LEU A 314 -2.25 -2.01 15.56
N THR A 315 -1.59 -1.27 16.44
CA THR A 315 -2.09 -1.06 17.81
C THR A 315 -2.95 0.20 17.89
N ALA A 316 -4.05 0.14 18.63
CA ALA A 316 -4.93 1.27 18.92
C ALA A 316 -5.05 1.45 20.44
N GLY A 317 -5.09 2.69 20.91
CA GLY A 317 -5.16 3.06 22.32
C GLY A 317 -6.58 2.99 22.92
N SER A 318 -7.59 2.69 22.12
CA SER A 318 -8.97 2.45 22.56
C SER A 318 -9.78 1.71 21.51
N ASP A 319 -10.90 1.08 21.91
CA ASP A 319 -11.80 0.38 20.97
C ASP A 319 -12.42 1.34 19.94
N SER A 320 -12.67 2.59 20.33
CA SER A 320 -13.11 3.62 19.40
C SER A 320 -12.03 3.95 18.36
N GLN A 321 -10.76 4.02 18.77
CA GLN A 321 -9.64 4.20 17.83
C GLN A 321 -9.43 2.95 16.95
N ASN A 322 -9.69 1.76 17.49
CA ASN A 322 -9.60 0.50 16.74
C ASN A 322 -10.58 0.48 15.56
N LEU A 323 -11.86 0.77 15.81
CA LEU A 323 -12.89 0.83 14.78
C LEU A 323 -12.52 1.82 13.67
N LEU A 324 -12.04 3.01 14.06
CA LEU A 324 -11.54 4.05 13.16
C LEU A 324 -10.38 3.56 12.29
N PHE A 325 -9.37 2.92 12.88
CA PHE A 325 -8.21 2.43 12.13
C PHE A 325 -8.63 1.36 11.13
N ARG A 326 -9.58 0.48 11.49
CA ARG A 326 -10.14 -0.51 10.55
C ARG A 326 -10.84 0.15 9.36
N GLN A 327 -11.65 1.18 9.58
CA GLN A 327 -12.32 1.91 8.50
C GLN A 327 -11.33 2.60 7.56
N GLN A 328 -10.28 3.22 8.10
CA GLN A 328 -9.25 3.87 7.28
C GLN A 328 -8.35 2.87 6.55
N LEU A 329 -8.02 1.72 7.16
CA LEU A 329 -7.26 0.66 6.49
C LEU A 329 -7.99 0.12 5.25
N ALA A 330 -9.33 0.08 5.27
CA ALA A 330 -10.12 -0.35 4.11
C ALA A 330 -9.94 0.56 2.88
N SER A 331 -9.41 1.78 3.05
CA SER A 331 -9.10 2.70 1.95
C SER A 331 -7.65 2.63 1.48
N ILE A 332 -6.81 1.86 2.15
CA ILE A 332 -5.41 1.63 1.79
C ILE A 332 -5.34 0.28 1.06
N PRO A 333 -4.60 0.16 -0.07
CA PRO A 333 -4.42 -1.11 -0.77
C PRO A 333 -3.45 -2.04 -0.01
N THR A 334 -3.80 -2.41 1.22
CA THR A 334 -2.98 -3.26 2.10
C THR A 334 -2.80 -4.66 1.53
N ASP A 335 -3.73 -5.09 0.69
CA ASP A 335 -3.72 -6.36 -0.03
C ASP A 335 -2.52 -6.48 -0.99
N LYS A 336 -1.90 -5.36 -1.40
CA LYS A 336 -0.63 -5.39 -2.13
C LYS A 336 0.56 -5.85 -1.26
N PHE A 337 0.43 -5.75 0.07
CA PHE A 337 1.55 -5.85 1.01
C PHE A 337 1.39 -6.96 2.06
N CYS A 338 0.16 -7.40 2.38
CA CYS A 338 -0.11 -8.38 3.44
C CYS A 338 -1.39 -9.22 3.21
N GLU A 339 -1.37 -10.48 3.67
CA GLU A 339 -2.46 -11.48 3.65
C GLU A 339 -3.67 -11.07 4.48
N SER A 340 -3.41 -10.44 5.64
CA SER A 340 -4.44 -10.05 6.58
C SER A 340 -4.00 -8.86 7.40
N VAL A 341 -4.98 -8.04 7.76
CA VAL A 341 -4.81 -6.87 8.62
C VAL A 341 -5.55 -7.09 9.92
N GLU A 342 -4.93 -6.70 11.01
CA GLU A 342 -5.56 -6.67 12.32
C GLU A 342 -5.28 -5.35 13.02
N VAL A 343 -6.29 -4.81 13.69
CA VAL A 343 -6.11 -3.72 14.64
C VAL A 343 -6.44 -4.24 16.03
N VAL A 344 -5.47 -4.11 16.94
CA VAL A 344 -5.53 -4.63 18.31
C VAL A 344 -5.53 -3.49 19.32
N THR A 345 -6.29 -3.65 20.40
CA THR A 345 -6.30 -2.75 21.55
C THR A 345 -5.56 -3.36 22.73
N ASP A 346 -5.29 -2.54 23.75
CA ASP A 346 -4.68 -3.00 24.99
C ASP A 346 -5.54 -4.12 25.61
N GLU A 347 -4.91 -5.26 25.92
CA GLU A 347 -5.58 -6.48 26.40
C GLU A 347 -6.31 -6.33 27.74
N SER A 348 -5.94 -5.31 28.51
CA SER A 348 -6.53 -4.96 29.80
C SER A 348 -7.45 -3.75 29.63
N PRO A 349 -8.80 -3.90 29.67
CA PRO A 349 -9.72 -2.79 29.43
C PRO A 349 -9.45 -1.60 30.36
N GLY A 350 -9.21 -0.43 29.76
CA GLY A 350 -8.97 0.82 30.50
C GLY A 350 -7.59 0.95 31.15
N ILE A 351 -6.70 -0.03 30.99
CA ILE A 351 -5.32 0.02 31.47
C ILE A 351 -4.40 0.22 30.28
N ARG A 352 -3.61 1.29 30.31
CA ARG A 352 -2.61 1.58 29.29
C ARG A 352 -1.36 0.73 29.53
N ILE A 353 -1.05 -0.18 28.60
CA ILE A 353 0.09 -1.13 28.73
C ILE A 353 1.32 -0.73 27.90
N GLY A 354 1.18 0.30 27.06
CA GLY A 354 2.27 0.84 26.24
C GLY A 354 2.71 -0.09 25.11
N SER A 355 3.70 0.35 24.31
CA SER A 355 4.17 -0.42 23.14
C SER A 355 4.76 -1.77 23.52
N GLY A 356 5.47 -1.85 24.65
CA GLY A 356 6.06 -3.08 25.16
C GLY A 356 4.99 -4.09 25.58
N GLY A 357 3.96 -3.64 26.31
CA GLY A 357 2.84 -4.49 26.72
C GLY A 357 2.05 -4.99 25.53
N ALA A 358 1.74 -4.11 24.57
CA ALA A 358 1.04 -4.48 23.34
C ALA A 358 1.82 -5.51 22.51
N THR A 359 3.14 -5.37 22.41
CA THR A 359 4.00 -6.35 21.71
C THR A 359 3.97 -7.72 22.39
N LEU A 360 4.05 -7.76 23.73
CA LEU A 360 3.96 -9.02 24.48
C LEU A 360 2.60 -9.69 24.30
N SER A 361 1.52 -8.89 24.30
CA SER A 361 0.16 -9.37 24.04
C SER A 361 0.05 -10.03 22.66
N ILE A 362 0.54 -9.36 21.61
CA ILE A 362 0.53 -9.88 20.24
C ILE A 362 1.38 -11.15 20.10
N ILE A 363 2.56 -11.18 20.73
CA ILE A 363 3.43 -12.36 20.74
C ILE A 363 2.68 -13.54 21.38
N ARG A 364 2.00 -13.33 22.51
CA ARG A 364 1.22 -14.34 23.20
C ARG A 364 0.08 -14.85 22.33
N THR A 365 -0.74 -13.96 21.79
CA THR A 365 -1.85 -14.34 20.92
C THR A 365 -1.35 -15.13 19.69
N ALA A 366 -0.24 -14.72 19.08
CA ALA A 366 0.33 -15.44 17.95
C ALA A 366 0.83 -16.84 18.33
N LEU A 367 1.51 -16.99 19.48
CA LEU A 367 1.98 -18.30 19.96
C LEU A 367 0.85 -19.22 20.42
N GLU A 368 -0.29 -18.67 20.84
CA GLU A 368 -1.50 -19.43 21.17
C GLU A 368 -2.31 -19.82 19.92
N SER A 369 -2.28 -18.99 18.87
CA SER A 369 -3.13 -19.15 17.69
C SER A 369 -2.51 -19.99 16.57
N TYR A 370 -1.18 -20.15 16.54
CA TYR A 370 -0.46 -20.85 15.48
C TYR A 370 0.37 -22.01 16.02
N GLN A 371 0.57 -23.07 15.21
CA GLN A 371 1.56 -24.09 15.54
C GLN A 371 2.97 -23.50 15.41
N THR A 372 3.91 -23.99 16.22
CA THR A 372 5.29 -23.48 16.25
C THR A 372 5.93 -23.54 14.87
N GLU A 373 5.78 -24.64 14.13
CA GLU A 373 6.38 -24.83 12.81
C GLU A 373 5.92 -23.77 11.79
N ASP A 374 4.62 -23.45 11.79
CA ASP A 374 4.04 -22.48 10.86
C ASP A 374 4.50 -21.06 11.23
N LEU A 375 4.54 -20.76 12.52
CA LEU A 375 5.00 -19.48 13.04
C LEU A 375 6.48 -19.22 12.69
N GLN A 376 7.35 -20.23 12.78
CA GLN A 376 8.78 -20.11 12.43
C GLN A 376 9.04 -19.70 10.97
N THR A 377 8.04 -19.69 10.09
CA THR A 377 8.16 -19.19 8.71
C THR A 377 7.38 -17.89 8.45
N LYS A 378 6.53 -17.48 9.40
CA LYS A 378 5.65 -16.31 9.26
C LYS A 378 6.36 -15.05 9.75
N LYS A 379 6.35 -13.97 8.96
CA LYS A 379 6.69 -12.63 9.48
C LYS A 379 5.43 -11.81 9.77
N ILE A 380 5.50 -10.94 10.76
CA ILE A 380 4.42 -10.02 11.13
C ILE A 380 5.00 -8.61 11.14
N LEU A 381 4.32 -7.66 10.49
CA LEU A 381 4.63 -6.25 10.64
C LEU A 381 3.75 -5.66 11.74
N LEU A 382 4.37 -5.22 12.83
CA LEU A 382 3.71 -4.58 13.96
C LEU A 382 3.99 -3.08 13.96
N LEU A 383 2.92 -2.29 13.77
CA LEU A 383 2.96 -0.84 13.82
C LEU A 383 2.36 -0.31 15.13
N HIS A 384 3.16 0.43 15.88
CA HIS A 384 2.69 1.10 17.09
C HIS A 384 1.97 2.41 16.78
N SER A 385 0.63 2.41 16.86
CA SER A 385 -0.23 3.53 16.45
C SER A 385 -1.18 4.05 17.54
N GLY A 386 -1.17 3.46 18.74
CA GLY A 386 -2.15 3.75 19.80
C GLY A 386 -2.03 5.09 20.55
N GLY A 387 -1.22 6.02 20.07
CA GLY A 387 -1.00 7.32 20.72
C GLY A 387 -2.07 8.37 20.38
N LEU A 388 -2.43 9.21 21.36
CA LEU A 388 -3.39 10.32 21.17
C LEU A 388 -2.88 11.48 20.30
N SER A 389 -1.65 11.42 19.78
CA SER A 389 -1.06 12.36 18.81
C SER A 389 -1.22 13.85 19.13
N GLN A 390 -1.26 14.21 20.41
CA GLN A 390 -1.57 15.56 20.88
C GLN A 390 -0.57 16.67 20.44
N ARG A 391 0.59 16.32 19.86
CA ARG A 391 1.50 17.30 19.25
C ARG A 391 1.11 17.63 17.81
N MET A 392 0.19 16.85 17.24
CA MET A 392 -0.43 17.02 15.95
C MET A 392 -1.95 16.83 16.06
N PRO A 393 -2.68 17.71 16.80
CA PRO A 393 -4.10 17.56 17.10
C PRO A 393 -5.02 17.28 15.90
N HIS A 394 -4.73 17.79 14.70
CA HIS A 394 -5.48 17.44 13.48
C HIS A 394 -5.44 15.93 13.13
N LEU A 395 -4.43 15.18 13.61
CA LEU A 395 -4.30 13.73 13.46
C LEU A 395 -4.64 12.97 14.76
N SER A 396 -5.01 13.65 15.84
CA SER A 396 -5.42 12.97 17.08
C SER A 396 -6.62 12.06 16.88
N ALA A 397 -7.54 12.47 16.01
CA ALA A 397 -8.75 11.71 15.71
C ALA A 397 -8.62 10.75 14.52
N PHE A 398 -7.57 10.86 13.70
CA PHE A 398 -7.33 9.98 12.54
C PHE A 398 -6.20 8.98 12.80
N GLY A 399 -5.21 9.33 13.61
CA GLY A 399 -3.97 8.58 13.81
C GLY A 399 -2.87 9.02 12.85
N LYS A 400 -1.64 9.12 13.34
CA LYS A 400 -0.48 9.60 12.56
C LYS A 400 -0.11 8.69 11.39
N ALA A 401 -0.37 7.39 11.50
CA ALA A 401 -0.16 6.45 10.40
C ALA A 401 -0.89 6.89 9.12
N TYR A 402 -2.01 7.61 9.26
CA TYR A 402 -2.85 8.09 8.17
C TYR A 402 -2.61 9.56 7.81
N GLY A 403 -1.58 10.20 8.38
CA GLY A 403 -1.15 11.53 7.94
C GLY A 403 -0.73 11.46 6.47
N THR A 404 -1.23 12.39 5.65
CA THR A 404 -0.91 12.40 4.22
C THR A 404 0.49 12.96 3.99
N LEU A 405 1.06 12.65 2.83
CA LEU A 405 2.34 13.17 2.36
C LEU A 405 2.13 13.87 1.02
N PRO A 406 3.08 14.72 0.57
CA PRO A 406 2.96 15.49 -0.68
C PRO A 406 2.74 14.69 -1.97
N ASN A 407 2.81 13.35 -1.95
CA ASN A 407 2.45 12.47 -3.06
C ASN A 407 1.00 11.98 -3.02
N SER A 408 0.19 12.47 -2.08
CA SER A 408 -1.18 12.03 -1.78
C SER A 408 -1.29 10.63 -1.17
N LYS A 409 -0.20 10.04 -0.67
CA LYS A 409 -0.22 8.78 0.10
C LYS A 409 -0.14 9.06 1.59
N THR A 410 -0.58 8.12 2.41
CA THR A 410 -0.38 8.14 3.85
C THR A 410 1.06 7.74 4.24
N ILE A 411 1.47 8.09 5.47
CA ILE A 411 2.71 7.58 6.09
C ILE A 411 2.72 6.05 6.09
N LEU A 412 1.59 5.41 6.39
CA LEU A 412 1.44 3.96 6.38
C LEU A 412 1.69 3.36 4.99
N GLU A 413 1.00 3.86 3.96
CA GLU A 413 1.19 3.38 2.58
C GLU A 413 2.65 3.49 2.14
N THR A 414 3.27 4.64 2.39
CA THR A 414 4.68 4.87 2.03
C THR A 414 5.61 3.92 2.78
N LYS A 415 5.34 3.67 4.06
CA LYS A 415 6.11 2.72 4.86
C LYS A 415 5.97 1.28 4.33
N LEU A 416 4.75 0.87 3.96
CA LEU A 416 4.52 -0.47 3.39
C LEU A 416 5.30 -0.65 2.09
N GLU A 417 5.29 0.33 1.21
CA GLU A 417 6.06 0.32 -0.05
C GLU A 417 7.57 0.20 0.18
N ILE A 418 8.12 0.99 1.11
CA ILE A 418 9.55 0.92 1.44
C ILE A 418 9.89 -0.43 2.05
N TYR A 419 9.07 -0.95 2.95
CA TYR A 419 9.37 -2.21 3.64
C TYR A 419 9.33 -3.38 2.67
N GLU A 420 8.30 -3.43 1.82
CA GLU A 420 8.16 -4.42 0.77
C GLU A 420 9.39 -4.44 -0.15
N LYS A 421 9.75 -3.27 -0.68
CA LYS A 421 10.82 -3.12 -1.67
C LYS A 421 12.21 -3.31 -1.07
N ASP A 422 12.48 -2.69 0.07
CA ASP A 422 13.85 -2.41 0.50
C ASP A 422 14.26 -3.12 1.80
N LEU A 423 13.34 -3.67 2.60
CA LEU A 423 13.67 -4.28 3.90
C LEU A 423 13.46 -5.79 3.93
N LEU A 424 12.31 -6.21 3.42
CA LEU A 424 11.70 -7.49 3.70
C LEU A 424 12.58 -8.71 3.41
N MET A 425 13.47 -8.51 2.46
CA MET A 425 14.31 -9.52 1.83
C MET A 425 15.72 -9.57 2.39
N LYS A 426 15.98 -8.64 3.29
CA LYS A 426 17.19 -8.51 4.08
C LYS A 426 16.97 -8.99 5.51
N LEU A 427 15.72 -9.18 5.93
CA LEU A 427 15.38 -9.81 7.21
C LEU A 427 15.82 -11.28 7.24
N PRO A 428 15.99 -11.87 8.44
CA PRO A 428 16.29 -13.29 8.60
C PRO A 428 15.31 -14.20 7.83
N GLU A 429 15.81 -15.36 7.39
CA GLU A 429 14.97 -16.37 6.73
C GLU A 429 13.91 -16.95 7.68
N THR A 430 14.23 -17.01 8.98
CA THR A 430 13.27 -17.35 10.03
C THR A 430 12.19 -16.28 10.15
N GLY A 431 10.97 -16.73 10.43
CA GLY A 431 9.85 -15.89 10.79
C GLY A 431 10.11 -15.05 12.05
N GLY A 432 9.31 -14.00 12.22
CA GLY A 432 9.40 -13.11 13.37
C GLY A 432 8.49 -11.90 13.27
N ILE A 433 8.67 -10.94 14.17
CA ILE A 433 7.89 -9.70 14.22
C ILE A 433 8.81 -8.53 13.93
N MET A 434 8.49 -7.75 12.90
CA MET A 434 9.08 -6.45 12.61
C MET A 434 8.31 -5.38 13.38
N ILE A 435 8.97 -4.67 14.29
CA ILE A 435 8.37 -3.68 15.18
C ILE A 435 8.79 -2.28 14.72
N THR A 436 7.81 -1.40 14.51
CA THR A 436 8.05 -0.03 14.01
C THR A 436 7.07 0.98 14.60
N ALA A 437 7.50 2.23 14.68
CA ALA A 437 6.63 3.35 15.03
C ALA A 437 5.77 3.77 13.83
N SER A 438 4.60 4.36 14.10
CA SER A 438 3.66 4.84 13.08
C SER A 438 3.96 6.24 12.55
N ASP A 439 4.79 7.00 13.26
CA ASP A 439 5.11 8.40 12.96
C ASP A 439 6.53 8.58 12.46
N VAL A 440 7.08 7.57 11.81
CA VAL A 440 8.42 7.59 11.22
C VAL A 440 8.35 7.01 9.82
N ILE A 441 9.14 7.53 8.90
CA ILE A 441 9.52 6.87 7.65
C ILE A 441 11.03 6.62 7.68
N GLU A 442 11.42 5.36 7.52
CA GLU A 442 12.80 4.93 7.44
C GLU A 442 13.17 4.68 5.98
N ASN A 443 14.34 5.13 5.55
CA ASN A 443 14.91 4.69 4.28
C ASN A 443 15.67 3.38 4.51
N MET A 444 15.15 2.29 3.96
CA MET A 444 15.68 0.92 4.13
C MET A 444 16.61 0.47 3.00
N GLU A 445 16.90 1.33 2.01
CA GLU A 445 17.70 0.98 0.83
C GLU A 445 19.06 0.38 1.21
N ASN A 446 19.71 0.96 2.22
CA ASN A 446 21.03 0.54 2.72
C ASN A 446 20.99 -0.57 3.77
N ALA A 447 19.83 -1.09 4.13
CA ALA A 447 19.74 -2.22 5.04
C ALA A 447 20.59 -3.39 4.51
N LYS A 448 21.33 -4.05 5.41
CA LYS A 448 22.14 -5.22 5.07
C LYS A 448 21.33 -6.49 5.24
N LYS A 449 21.58 -7.48 4.39
CA LYS A 449 21.00 -8.83 4.53
C LYS A 449 21.57 -9.49 5.79
N VAL A 450 20.67 -9.98 6.64
CA VAL A 450 21.00 -10.56 7.94
C VAL A 450 21.07 -12.08 7.86
N ASN A 451 22.01 -12.68 8.60
CA ASN A 451 22.17 -14.13 8.69
C ASN A 451 21.06 -14.78 9.54
N SER A 452 20.79 -16.07 9.30
CA SER A 452 19.71 -16.82 9.95
C SER A 452 19.94 -17.17 11.43
N GLU A 453 21.13 -16.93 12.00
CA GLU A 453 21.46 -17.26 13.39
C GLU A 453 21.35 -16.08 14.38
N VAL A 454 20.46 -15.12 14.13
CA VAL A 454 20.21 -13.98 15.02
C VAL A 454 18.93 -14.20 15.82
N ASP A 455 18.84 -13.57 16.99
CA ASP A 455 17.60 -13.54 17.75
C ASP A 455 16.83 -12.25 17.47
N ILE A 456 17.58 -11.16 17.32
CA ILE A 456 17.09 -9.79 17.15
C ILE A 456 17.95 -9.07 16.11
N VAL A 457 17.30 -8.30 15.23
CA VAL A 457 17.96 -7.36 14.33
C VAL A 457 17.52 -5.96 14.70
N ILE A 458 18.46 -5.09 15.02
CA ILE A 458 18.20 -3.66 15.25
C ILE A 458 18.66 -2.84 14.05
N PHE A 459 17.88 -1.82 13.70
CA PHE A 459 18.23 -0.86 12.65
C PHE A 459 18.70 0.44 13.28
N ALA A 460 19.79 0.99 12.76
CA ALA A 460 20.45 2.17 13.31
C ALA A 460 20.66 3.24 12.26
N HIS A 461 20.47 4.49 12.65
CA HIS A 461 20.71 5.66 11.81
C HIS A 461 21.97 6.39 12.24
N VAL A 462 22.68 6.98 11.29
CA VAL A 462 23.77 7.90 11.60
C VAL A 462 23.16 9.28 11.81
N SER A 463 23.37 9.82 13.01
CA SER A 463 22.66 11.00 13.49
C SER A 463 23.60 11.99 14.18
N SER A 464 23.17 13.24 14.27
CA SER A 464 23.88 14.26 15.04
C SER A 464 23.78 14.00 16.54
N ILE A 465 24.68 14.63 17.32
CA ILE A 465 24.68 14.54 18.79
C ILE A 465 23.36 15.08 19.35
N GLU A 466 22.82 16.15 18.77
CA GLU A 466 21.56 16.77 19.17
C GLU A 466 20.40 15.79 19.06
N VAL A 467 20.29 15.08 17.92
CA VAL A 467 19.31 14.01 17.73
C VAL A 467 19.54 12.88 18.74
N GLY A 468 20.80 12.51 19.00
CA GLY A 468 21.16 11.53 20.02
C GLY A 468 20.58 11.80 21.41
N THR A 469 20.44 13.08 21.80
CA THR A 469 19.85 13.43 23.11
C THR A 469 18.34 13.14 23.21
N GLN A 470 17.66 12.96 22.08
CA GLN A 470 16.21 12.77 21.99
C GLN A 470 15.81 11.31 21.73
N HIS A 471 16.77 10.48 21.31
CA HIS A 471 16.58 9.10 20.88
C HIS A 471 17.39 8.10 21.73
N GLY A 472 17.18 6.81 21.51
CA GLY A 472 18.12 5.78 21.99
C GLY A 472 19.41 5.85 21.18
N VAL A 473 20.56 5.62 21.83
CA VAL A 473 21.88 5.64 21.20
C VAL A 473 22.57 4.30 21.42
N PHE A 474 22.97 3.66 20.32
CA PHE A 474 23.72 2.41 20.32
C PHE A 474 25.22 2.70 20.52
N VAL A 475 25.80 2.01 21.48
CA VAL A 475 27.25 2.00 21.71
C VAL A 475 27.80 0.70 21.13
N ILE A 476 28.71 0.82 20.18
CA ILE A 476 29.38 -0.32 19.53
C ILE A 476 30.74 -0.53 20.19
N ASP A 477 31.07 -1.79 20.46
CA ASP A 477 32.40 -2.16 20.93
C ASP A 477 33.38 -2.16 19.74
N GLU A 478 34.38 -1.28 19.78
CA GLU A 478 35.35 -1.08 18.69
C GLU A 478 36.14 -2.36 18.33
N ASN A 479 36.37 -3.26 19.30
CA ASN A 479 37.17 -4.47 19.06
C ASN A 479 36.35 -5.58 18.40
N THR A 480 35.08 -5.70 18.78
CA THR A 480 34.20 -6.79 18.33
C THR A 480 33.22 -6.38 17.24
N ASN A 481 33.06 -5.07 17.02
CA ASN A 481 32.05 -4.45 16.15
C ASN A 481 30.61 -4.94 16.47
N LYS A 482 30.34 -5.23 17.75
CA LYS A 482 29.04 -5.70 18.25
C LYS A 482 28.43 -4.68 19.20
N LEU A 483 27.12 -4.78 19.40
CA LEU A 483 26.40 -3.95 20.36
C LEU A 483 26.96 -4.16 21.78
N LYS A 484 27.48 -3.08 22.36
CA LYS A 484 27.95 -3.04 23.75
C LYS A 484 26.81 -2.72 24.70
N ARG A 485 26.05 -1.67 24.41
CA ARG A 485 24.89 -1.22 25.20
C ARG A 485 24.04 -0.23 24.42
N VAL A 486 22.85 0.02 24.95
CA VAL A 486 21.94 1.07 24.47
C VAL A 486 21.75 2.11 25.57
N LEU A 487 21.94 3.38 25.24
CA LEU A 487 21.62 4.51 26.10
C LEU A 487 20.26 5.07 25.69
N GLN A 488 19.39 5.45 26.63
CA GLN A 488 18.08 5.99 26.29
C GLN A 488 18.04 7.49 26.58
N LYS A 489 17.92 8.31 25.53
CA LYS A 489 17.91 9.78 25.62
C LYS A 489 19.08 10.31 26.48
N PRO A 490 20.33 9.88 26.18
CA PRO A 490 21.47 10.25 26.99
C PRO A 490 21.77 11.75 26.88
N THR A 491 22.41 12.27 27.92
CA THR A 491 23.09 13.57 27.82
C THR A 491 24.35 13.45 26.95
N VAL A 492 24.85 14.60 26.46
CA VAL A 492 26.10 14.65 25.68
C VAL A 492 27.28 14.09 26.48
N ASP A 493 27.33 14.34 27.78
CA ASP A 493 28.41 13.85 28.64
C ASP A 493 28.34 12.34 28.85
N GLU A 494 27.13 11.77 29.03
CA GLU A 494 26.96 10.32 29.04
C GLU A 494 27.42 9.68 27.72
N MET A 495 27.10 10.29 26.58
CA MET A 495 27.57 9.79 25.27
C MET A 495 29.11 9.81 25.16
N LYS A 496 29.78 10.82 25.73
CA LYS A 496 31.26 10.87 25.77
C LYS A 496 31.84 9.81 26.71
N GLU A 497 31.30 9.71 27.91
CA GLU A 497 31.74 8.74 28.93
C GLU A 497 31.64 7.29 28.43
N ASP A 498 30.54 6.98 27.76
CA ASP A 498 30.28 5.66 27.21
C ASP A 498 30.95 5.40 25.85
N LYS A 499 31.65 6.40 25.28
CA LYS A 499 32.26 6.38 23.94
C LYS A 499 31.24 6.06 22.83
N ALA A 500 30.07 6.67 22.91
CA ALA A 500 29.01 6.56 21.90
C ALA A 500 29.26 7.46 20.68
N ILE A 501 30.03 8.52 20.85
CA ILE A 501 30.36 9.48 19.78
C ILE A 501 31.47 8.89 18.92
N ARG A 502 31.21 8.77 17.62
CA ARG A 502 32.12 8.25 16.60
C ARG A 502 33.19 9.28 16.24
N GLU A 503 34.23 8.83 15.53
CA GLU A 503 35.34 9.70 15.09
C GLU A 503 34.90 10.88 14.21
N ASP A 504 33.83 10.70 13.45
CA ASP A 504 33.23 11.74 12.59
C ASP A 504 32.30 12.69 13.36
N GLY A 505 32.19 12.55 14.68
CA GLY A 505 31.32 13.37 15.52
C GLY A 505 29.84 12.96 15.51
N THR A 506 29.50 11.85 14.86
CA THR A 506 28.12 11.33 14.81
C THR A 506 27.84 10.28 15.89
N VAL A 507 26.57 9.93 16.07
CA VAL A 507 26.12 8.83 16.94
C VAL A 507 25.21 7.89 16.16
N LEU A 508 25.03 6.66 16.66
CA LEU A 508 24.09 5.70 16.09
C LEU A 508 22.79 5.70 16.89
N THR A 509 21.69 6.15 16.29
CA THR A 509 20.38 6.22 16.99
C THR A 509 19.46 5.06 16.67
N ASP A 510 18.56 4.76 17.61
CA ASP A 510 17.57 3.68 17.51
C ASP A 510 16.47 3.95 16.48
N SER A 511 15.85 2.85 16.04
CA SER A 511 14.81 2.81 15.01
C SER A 511 13.90 1.60 15.25
N CYS A 512 13.28 1.09 14.19
CA CYS A 512 12.61 -0.18 14.15
C CYS A 512 13.56 -1.38 14.37
N TYR A 513 13.01 -2.55 14.68
CA TYR A 513 13.77 -3.79 14.92
C TYR A 513 12.93 -5.04 14.69
N PHE A 514 13.59 -6.17 14.44
CA PHE A 514 12.96 -7.47 14.18
C PHE A 514 13.26 -8.46 15.30
N LEU A 515 12.25 -9.17 15.80
CA LEU A 515 12.36 -10.25 16.78
C LEU A 515 12.00 -11.58 16.12
N THR A 516 12.89 -12.57 16.18
CA THR A 516 12.57 -13.93 15.70
C THR A 516 11.53 -14.62 16.58
N TRP A 517 10.71 -15.50 16.00
CA TRP A 517 9.75 -16.28 16.80
C TRP A 517 10.42 -17.19 17.82
N LYS A 518 11.59 -17.75 17.48
CA LYS A 518 12.44 -18.48 18.41
C LYS A 518 12.83 -17.66 19.65
N PHE A 519 13.08 -16.36 19.49
CA PHE A 519 13.32 -15.47 20.63
C PHE A 519 12.02 -15.20 21.40
N CYS A 520 10.92 -14.92 20.69
CA CYS A 520 9.60 -14.71 21.29
C CYS A 520 9.12 -15.89 22.15
N GLU A 521 9.37 -17.13 21.72
CA GLU A 521 9.06 -18.34 22.52
C GLU A 521 9.85 -18.38 23.82
N ARG A 522 11.12 -17.98 23.82
CA ARG A 522 11.91 -17.89 25.05
C ARG A 522 11.43 -16.75 25.94
N LEU A 523 11.06 -15.63 25.35
CA LEU A 523 10.49 -14.48 26.04
C LEU A 523 9.24 -14.88 26.84
N LEU A 524 8.32 -15.63 26.24
CA LEU A 524 7.11 -16.11 26.93
C LEU A 524 7.30 -17.35 27.82
N LYS A 525 8.51 -17.88 27.97
CA LYS A 525 8.78 -18.88 29.02
C LYS A 525 8.92 -18.27 30.42
N ILE A 526 9.02 -16.93 30.50
CA ILE A 526 9.11 -16.22 31.76
C ILE A 526 7.69 -16.04 32.33
N SER A 527 7.45 -16.57 33.53
CA SER A 527 6.11 -16.66 34.13
C SER A 527 5.35 -15.34 34.18
N ILE A 528 6.00 -14.23 34.55
CA ILE A 528 5.35 -12.91 34.62
C ILE A 528 4.91 -12.36 33.26
N LEU A 529 5.52 -12.82 32.17
CA LEU A 529 5.21 -12.40 30.80
C LEU A 529 4.13 -13.27 30.15
N GLN A 530 3.79 -14.42 30.75
CA GLN A 530 2.72 -15.31 30.28
C GLN A 530 1.33 -14.75 30.55
N THR A 531 1.17 -13.92 31.58
CA THR A 531 -0.11 -13.30 31.96
C THR A 531 -0.25 -11.89 31.38
N PRO A 532 -1.49 -11.39 31.17
CA PRO A 532 -1.73 -10.03 30.71
C PRO A 532 -0.94 -8.98 31.49
N VAL A 533 -0.33 -8.04 30.77
CA VAL A 533 0.43 -6.94 31.33
C VAL A 533 -0.54 -5.92 31.91
N THR A 534 -0.23 -5.41 33.10
CA THR A 534 -1.04 -4.42 33.81
C THR A 534 -0.34 -3.07 33.98
N GLU A 535 0.85 -2.92 33.42
CA GLU A 535 1.73 -1.76 33.59
C GLU A 535 2.20 -1.23 32.23
N GLU A 536 2.46 0.08 32.14
CA GLU A 536 2.96 0.67 30.89
C GLU A 536 4.44 0.28 30.67
N LEU A 537 4.69 -0.51 29.62
CA LEU A 537 6.01 -0.92 29.17
C LEU A 537 6.34 -0.30 27.81
N CYS A 538 7.61 -0.05 27.55
CA CYS A 538 8.11 0.56 26.32
C CYS A 538 9.02 -0.40 25.56
N CYS A 539 8.70 -0.70 24.30
CA CYS A 539 9.55 -1.49 23.41
C CYS A 539 11.00 -0.99 23.36
N TYR A 540 11.20 0.30 23.14
CA TYR A 540 12.53 0.89 23.00
C TYR A 540 13.26 0.96 24.35
N GLY A 541 12.58 1.49 25.38
CA GLY A 541 13.18 1.69 26.70
C GLY A 541 13.37 0.41 27.52
N ASP A 542 12.48 -0.57 27.40
CA ASP A 542 12.49 -1.78 28.24
C ASP A 542 13.05 -3.00 27.51
N PHE A 543 12.98 -3.08 26.17
CA PHE A 543 13.53 -4.23 25.43
C PHE A 543 14.94 -3.98 24.91
N MET A 544 15.24 -2.78 24.39
CA MET A 544 16.58 -2.49 23.83
C MET A 544 17.64 -2.23 24.88
N ARG A 545 17.31 -1.49 25.95
CA ARG A 545 18.29 -1.12 27.01
C ARG A 545 19.04 -2.31 27.63
N PRO A 546 18.41 -3.48 27.84
CA PRO A 546 19.13 -4.65 28.35
C PRO A 546 20.00 -5.37 27.34
N MET A 547 19.95 -5.02 26.06
CA MET A 547 20.73 -5.69 25.02
C MET A 547 22.22 -5.29 25.05
N GLY A 548 23.05 -6.18 24.50
CA GLY A 548 24.49 -5.94 24.31
C GLY A 548 25.37 -6.62 25.35
N SER A 549 26.68 -6.53 25.16
CA SER A 549 27.67 -7.22 26.02
C SER A 549 27.82 -6.61 27.42
N ASN A 550 27.40 -5.36 27.63
CA ASN A 550 27.54 -4.65 28.89
C ASN A 550 26.41 -3.62 29.09
N PRO A 551 25.15 -4.06 29.25
CA PRO A 551 23.97 -3.18 29.31
C PRO A 551 23.93 -2.30 30.57
N LYS A 552 23.31 -1.11 30.45
CA LYS A 552 23.13 -0.14 31.56
C LYS A 552 21.73 -0.25 32.14
N LEU A 553 21.59 -1.06 33.20
CA LEU A 553 20.31 -1.44 33.83
C LEU A 553 19.88 -0.56 35.03
N ASP A 554 20.47 0.63 35.18
CA ASP A 554 20.26 1.53 36.32
C ASP A 554 18.80 2.00 36.50
N TYR A 555 18.03 2.00 35.42
CA TYR A 555 16.62 2.40 35.40
C TYR A 555 15.71 1.44 36.15
N ILE A 556 16.08 0.16 36.26
CA ILE A 556 15.27 -0.86 36.90
C ILE A 556 15.06 -0.53 38.38
N GLU A 557 16.13 -0.18 39.10
CA GLU A 557 16.04 0.14 40.53
C GLU A 557 15.38 1.50 40.81
N LYS A 558 15.42 2.42 39.84
CA LYS A 558 14.70 3.71 39.89
C LYS A 558 13.20 3.56 39.60
N SER A 559 12.74 2.38 39.19
CA SER A 559 11.35 2.14 38.79
C SER A 559 10.45 1.82 39.98
N PRO A 560 9.15 2.18 39.90
CA PRO A 560 8.12 1.68 40.82
C PRO A 560 8.13 0.15 40.94
N GLN A 561 7.77 -0.38 42.11
CA GLN A 561 7.94 -1.81 42.44
C GLN A 561 7.16 -2.76 41.51
N ASN A 562 5.95 -2.38 41.11
CA ASN A 562 5.10 -3.09 40.15
C ASN A 562 5.76 -3.22 38.77
N VAL A 563 6.28 -2.13 38.20
CA VAL A 563 6.97 -2.12 36.90
C VAL A 563 8.34 -2.80 36.96
N ARG A 564 9.01 -2.72 38.12
CA ARG A 564 10.35 -3.29 38.34
C ARG A 564 10.40 -4.78 38.08
N ALA A 565 9.35 -5.54 38.44
CA ALA A 565 9.30 -6.97 38.22
C ALA A 565 9.33 -7.33 36.72
N TYR A 566 8.51 -6.64 35.91
CA TYR A 566 8.52 -6.78 34.45
C TYR A 566 9.88 -6.40 33.85
N ARG A 567 10.44 -5.25 34.27
CA ARG A 567 11.74 -4.78 33.76
C ARG A 567 12.89 -5.73 34.09
N LYS A 568 12.89 -6.36 35.27
CA LYS A 568 13.88 -7.41 35.63
C LYS A 568 13.74 -8.63 34.73
N ALA A 569 12.52 -9.16 34.57
CA ALA A 569 12.25 -10.28 33.70
C ALA A 569 12.67 -10.02 32.24
N LEU A 570 12.36 -8.83 31.71
CA LEU A 570 12.80 -8.41 30.38
C LEU A 570 14.32 -8.30 30.31
N ALA A 571 14.97 -7.71 31.32
CA ALA A 571 16.42 -7.59 31.33
C ALA A 571 17.15 -8.94 31.35
N ASP A 572 16.63 -9.91 32.11
CA ASP A 572 17.21 -11.26 32.21
C ASP A 572 17.23 -11.99 30.86
N ILE A 573 16.23 -11.77 29.99
CA ILE A 573 16.15 -12.44 28.69
C ILE A 573 16.76 -11.64 27.54
N PHE A 574 16.54 -10.32 27.50
CA PHE A 574 17.07 -9.48 26.42
C PHE A 574 18.59 -9.31 26.49
N SER A 575 19.19 -9.42 27.69
CA SER A 575 20.65 -9.45 27.84
C SER A 575 21.31 -10.72 27.28
N LEU A 576 20.54 -11.78 27.06
CA LEU A 576 20.99 -13.04 26.46
C LEU A 576 20.75 -13.12 24.95
N ALA A 577 20.13 -12.10 24.36
CA ALA A 577 19.80 -12.09 22.95
C ALA A 577 21.04 -11.96 22.06
N ARG A 578 21.11 -12.75 21.00
CA ARG A 578 22.06 -12.54 19.91
C ARG A 578 21.54 -11.42 19.00
N VAL A 579 22.09 -10.23 19.20
CA VAL A 579 21.70 -9.02 18.46
C VAL A 579 22.65 -8.78 17.30
N ASP A 580 22.08 -8.56 16.12
CA ASP A 580 22.79 -8.02 14.97
C ASP A 580 22.31 -6.59 14.68
N ILE A 581 23.19 -5.76 14.12
CA ILE A 581 22.93 -4.34 13.86
C ILE A 581 23.09 -4.02 12.38
N SER A 582 22.04 -3.42 11.81
CA SER A 582 22.02 -2.95 10.43
C SER A 582 22.02 -1.42 10.43
N VAL A 583 23.20 -0.83 10.15
CA VAL A 583 23.36 0.63 10.06
C VAL A 583 22.92 1.10 8.67
N LEU A 584 21.91 1.97 8.62
CA LEU A 584 21.27 2.47 7.41
C LEU A 584 22.01 3.67 6.77
N GLY A 585 22.83 4.37 7.55
CA GLY A 585 23.58 5.55 7.08
C GLY A 585 22.88 6.87 7.36
N ASP A 586 23.33 7.93 6.70
CA ASP A 586 22.83 9.30 6.86
C ASP A 586 21.51 9.52 6.12
N ASN A 587 20.69 10.49 6.57
CA ASN A 587 19.42 10.87 5.92
C ASN A 587 18.46 9.67 5.72
N THR A 588 18.39 8.76 6.70
CA THR A 588 17.58 7.54 6.62
C THR A 588 16.44 7.46 7.63
N PHE A 589 16.22 8.50 8.44
CA PHE A 589 15.19 8.54 9.46
C PHE A 589 14.42 9.86 9.40
N PHE A 590 13.10 9.78 9.24
CA PHE A 590 12.24 10.94 9.12
C PHE A 590 11.07 10.81 10.08
N HIS A 591 11.09 11.61 11.13
CA HIS A 591 10.07 11.59 12.18
C HIS A 591 8.99 12.63 11.88
N PHE A 592 7.74 12.21 11.94
CA PHE A 592 6.53 13.03 11.80
C PHE A 592 5.85 13.15 13.17
N GLY A 593 6.67 13.49 14.16
CA GLY A 593 6.31 13.57 15.57
C GLY A 593 5.50 14.81 15.93
N THR A 594 5.84 15.90 15.25
CA THR A 594 5.44 17.28 15.48
C THR A 594 5.25 18.02 14.16
N TYR A 595 4.59 19.18 14.20
CA TYR A 595 4.43 20.03 13.03
C TYR A 595 5.73 20.60 12.48
N HIS A 596 6.71 20.87 13.34
CA HIS A 596 8.00 21.39 12.89
C HIS A 596 8.69 20.37 12.01
N GLU A 597 8.77 19.11 12.46
CA GLU A 597 9.38 18.03 11.67
C GLU A 597 8.56 17.75 10.41
N TYR A 598 7.23 17.80 10.51
CA TYR A 598 6.34 17.61 9.36
C TYR A 598 6.56 18.71 8.30
N ILE A 599 6.59 19.99 8.67
CA ILE A 599 6.87 21.11 7.74
C ILE A 599 8.30 21.06 7.21
N GLU A 600 9.27 20.75 8.06
CA GLU A 600 10.67 20.58 7.64
C GLU A 600 10.76 19.54 6.52
N SER A 601 10.05 18.42 6.63
CA SER A 601 10.00 17.41 5.57
C SER A 601 9.48 17.96 4.24
N LEU A 602 8.58 18.96 4.28
CA LEU A 602 8.02 19.61 3.10
C LEU A 602 9.00 20.56 2.43
N MET A 603 10.10 20.99 3.05
CA MET A 603 10.97 22.00 2.43
C MET A 603 11.74 21.44 1.21
N PRO A 604 11.95 22.21 0.12
CA PRO A 604 12.65 21.76 -1.09
C PRO A 604 14.04 21.15 -0.86
N ASN A 605 14.77 21.63 0.14
CA ASN A 605 16.13 21.23 0.49
C ASN A 605 16.20 20.28 1.71
N SER A 606 15.05 19.81 2.21
CA SER A 606 14.97 18.92 3.36
C SER A 606 15.68 17.59 3.11
N GLU A 607 16.13 16.95 4.18
CA GLU A 607 16.69 15.59 4.10
C GLU A 607 15.68 14.60 3.53
N PHE A 608 14.39 14.75 3.90
CA PHE A 608 13.32 13.90 3.42
C PHE A 608 13.14 14.00 1.90
N ARG A 609 13.05 15.21 1.35
CA ARG A 609 12.92 15.41 -0.11
C ARG A 609 14.16 14.95 -0.86
N ARG A 610 15.35 15.05 -0.27
CA ARG A 610 16.59 14.53 -0.86
C ARG A 610 16.62 13.00 -0.91
N SER A 611 16.18 12.34 0.15
CA SER A 611 16.12 10.86 0.20
C SER A 611 14.96 10.28 -0.61
N PHE A 612 13.87 11.03 -0.75
CA PHE A 612 12.67 10.58 -1.47
C PHE A 612 12.12 11.63 -2.44
N PRO A 613 12.87 12.00 -3.49
CA PRO A 613 12.47 13.07 -4.41
C PRO A 613 11.16 12.76 -5.14
N HIS A 614 10.87 11.48 -5.37
CA HIS A 614 9.65 11.01 -6.02
C HIS A 614 8.40 11.06 -5.14
N LEU A 615 8.54 11.24 -3.81
CA LEU A 615 7.40 11.38 -2.89
C LEU A 615 6.87 12.82 -2.79
N TYR A 616 7.48 13.77 -3.50
CA TYR A 616 6.93 15.12 -3.62
C TYR A 616 6.16 15.29 -4.92
N LYS A 617 4.85 15.57 -4.84
CA LYS A 617 4.04 16.00 -5.99
C LYS A 617 3.47 17.39 -5.78
N THR A 618 2.88 17.67 -4.63
CA THR A 618 2.18 18.93 -4.36
C THR A 618 1.99 19.18 -2.87
N ASN A 619 1.95 20.46 -2.49
CA ASN A 619 1.53 20.92 -1.16
C ASN A 619 -0.01 21.03 -1.01
N ILE A 620 -0.77 20.77 -2.08
CA ILE A 620 -2.22 20.81 -2.12
C ILE A 620 -2.76 19.39 -2.33
N ILE A 621 -3.08 18.73 -1.21
CA ILE A 621 -3.50 17.33 -1.16
C ILE A 621 -5.02 17.29 -1.06
N PHE A 622 -5.70 16.60 -1.97
CA PHE A 622 -7.17 16.43 -1.94
C PHE A 622 -7.94 17.71 -1.55
N SER A 623 -7.61 18.85 -2.17
CA SER A 623 -8.14 20.17 -1.79
C SER A 623 -8.48 20.98 -3.03
N LYS A 624 -9.50 21.84 -2.93
CA LYS A 624 -10.01 22.67 -4.04
C LYS A 624 -10.04 24.16 -3.69
N GLY A 625 -9.79 25.01 -4.68
CA GLY A 625 -9.83 26.46 -4.54
C GLY A 625 -8.76 27.06 -3.61
N VAL A 626 -7.66 26.32 -3.40
CA VAL A 626 -6.43 26.86 -2.81
C VAL A 626 -5.68 27.60 -3.92
N SER A 627 -5.65 28.92 -3.85
CA SER A 627 -5.09 29.77 -4.91
C SER A 627 -3.62 30.13 -4.71
N ALA A 628 -3.12 30.07 -3.47
CA ALA A 628 -1.71 30.28 -3.16
C ALA A 628 -1.29 29.50 -1.91
N ILE A 629 -0.16 28.78 -2.01
CA ILE A 629 0.46 28.09 -0.89
C ILE A 629 1.99 28.14 -1.00
N PRO A 630 2.72 28.55 0.06
CA PRO A 630 4.18 28.49 0.11
C PRO A 630 4.72 27.06 0.18
N ASP A 631 6.00 26.87 -0.17
CA ASP A 631 6.69 25.58 -0.06
C ASP A 631 6.74 25.04 1.38
N SER A 632 6.72 25.95 2.36
CA SER A 632 6.73 25.67 3.81
C SER A 632 5.37 25.31 4.40
N SER A 633 4.35 25.09 3.57
CA SER A 633 2.97 24.94 4.03
C SER A 633 2.25 23.82 3.31
N LEU A 634 1.26 23.22 3.97
CA LEU A 634 0.42 22.16 3.41
C LEU A 634 -1.06 22.47 3.59
N ALA A 635 -1.84 22.22 2.54
CA ALA A 635 -3.29 22.16 2.60
C ALA A 635 -3.76 20.75 2.22
N GLU A 636 -4.47 20.09 3.13
CA GLU A 636 -5.10 18.80 2.89
C GLU A 636 -6.62 18.84 3.14
N TYR A 637 -7.39 18.08 2.36
CA TYR A 637 -8.83 17.91 2.55
C TYR A 637 -9.62 19.22 2.75
N SER A 638 -9.22 20.29 2.07
CA SER A 638 -9.73 21.64 2.29
C SER A 638 -10.42 22.20 1.04
N SER A 639 -11.40 23.07 1.23
CA SER A 639 -12.12 23.73 0.13
C SER A 639 -12.21 25.23 0.27
N GLY A 640 -12.30 25.93 -0.87
CA GLY A 640 -12.57 27.36 -0.93
C GLY A 640 -12.77 27.85 -2.35
N VAL A 641 -12.81 29.17 -2.53
CA VAL A 641 -12.85 29.85 -3.85
C VAL A 641 -11.52 30.55 -4.15
N ASP A 642 -10.95 31.26 -3.17
CA ASP A 642 -9.65 31.93 -3.24
C ASP A 642 -8.95 31.82 -1.87
N LEU A 643 -8.66 30.58 -1.47
CA LEU A 643 -8.02 30.28 -0.19
C LEU A 643 -6.49 30.39 -0.30
N LYS A 644 -5.89 31.32 0.43
CA LYS A 644 -4.44 31.52 0.51
C LYS A 644 -3.92 31.07 1.86
N VAL A 645 -2.86 30.27 1.86
CA VAL A 645 -2.24 29.74 3.08
C VAL A 645 -0.96 30.50 3.39
N GLY A 646 -0.80 30.98 4.62
CA GLY A 646 0.43 31.63 5.07
C GLY A 646 1.61 30.66 5.15
N GLU A 647 2.82 31.21 5.26
CA GLU A 647 4.07 30.43 5.44
C GLU A 647 4.07 29.62 6.74
N ASN A 648 4.82 28.52 6.77
CA ASN A 648 4.92 27.58 7.89
C ASN A 648 3.55 27.19 8.47
N SER A 649 2.62 26.74 7.62
CA SER A 649 1.26 26.43 8.07
C SER A 649 0.76 25.09 7.57
N VAL A 650 0.02 24.38 8.43
CA VAL A 650 -0.70 23.14 8.06
C VAL A 650 -2.19 23.40 8.17
N VAL A 651 -2.92 23.12 7.11
CA VAL A 651 -4.35 23.36 6.98
C VAL A 651 -5.05 22.05 6.60
N SER A 652 -6.02 21.61 7.40
CA SER A 652 -6.66 20.29 7.22
C SER A 652 -8.18 20.34 7.43
N GLY A 653 -8.95 19.87 6.44
CA GLY A 653 -10.41 19.73 6.62
C GLY A 653 -11.21 21.03 6.62
N ILE A 654 -10.61 22.17 6.27
CA ILE A 654 -11.28 23.47 6.36
C ILE A 654 -12.16 23.75 5.13
N ASP A 655 -13.13 24.64 5.28
CA ASP A 655 -13.93 25.16 4.17
C ASP A 655 -14.05 26.67 4.30
N SER A 656 -13.59 27.44 3.31
CA SER A 656 -13.74 28.90 3.31
C SER A 656 -15.14 29.35 2.83
N GLY A 657 -15.95 28.43 2.30
CA GLY A 657 -17.21 28.76 1.64
C GLY A 657 -16.96 29.62 0.40
N GLU A 658 -17.81 30.62 0.19
CA GLU A 658 -17.73 31.54 -0.97
C GLU A 658 -16.73 32.70 -0.76
N ASP A 659 -16.11 32.81 0.41
CA ASP A 659 -15.22 33.92 0.74
C ASP A 659 -13.79 33.67 0.21
N SER A 660 -13.17 34.72 -0.32
CA SER A 660 -11.71 34.81 -0.45
C SER A 660 -11.10 34.97 0.94
N LEU A 661 -10.19 34.08 1.31
CA LEU A 661 -9.66 34.00 2.68
C LEU A 661 -8.14 33.86 2.66
N ASN A 662 -7.47 34.71 3.44
CA ASN A 662 -6.03 34.62 3.65
C ASN A 662 -5.77 34.10 5.06
N LEU A 663 -5.32 32.85 5.17
CA LEU A 663 -4.95 32.27 6.45
C LEU A 663 -3.59 32.80 6.92
N PRO A 664 -3.43 33.01 8.24
CA PRO A 664 -2.18 33.50 8.79
C PRO A 664 -1.01 32.51 8.65
N ARG A 665 0.19 33.02 8.88
CA ARG A 665 1.44 32.23 8.92
C ARG A 665 1.66 31.57 10.29
N ASN A 666 2.52 30.56 10.35
CA ASN A 666 2.93 29.86 11.56
C ASN A 666 1.74 29.22 12.32
N ILE A 667 0.74 28.71 11.59
CA ILE A 667 -0.46 28.13 12.20
C ILE A 667 -0.65 26.66 11.84
N LEU A 668 -1.25 25.95 12.77
CA LEU A 668 -2.09 24.82 12.43
C LEU A 668 -3.54 25.29 12.40
N ALA A 669 -4.26 25.03 11.30
CA ALA A 669 -5.70 25.21 11.20
C ALA A 669 -6.38 23.91 10.78
N PHE A 670 -7.39 23.44 11.52
CA PHE A 670 -8.18 22.28 11.10
C PHE A 670 -9.62 22.33 11.57
N THR A 671 -10.51 21.64 10.86
CA THR A 671 -11.93 21.55 11.21
C THR A 671 -12.35 20.10 11.41
N MET A 672 -13.07 19.85 12.51
CA MET A 672 -13.62 18.54 12.86
C MET A 672 -15.14 18.59 12.79
N ALA A 673 -15.76 17.56 12.20
CA ALA A 673 -17.17 17.29 12.38
C ALA A 673 -17.44 16.74 13.79
N LEU A 674 -18.56 17.13 14.39
CA LEU A 674 -19.04 16.67 15.69
C LEU A 674 -20.42 16.03 15.51
N LYS A 675 -20.74 15.08 16.40
CA LYS A 675 -22.04 14.41 16.39
C LYS A 675 -23.18 15.44 16.39
N GLY A 676 -24.22 15.16 15.62
CA GLY A 676 -25.34 16.09 15.43
C GLY A 676 -25.14 17.08 14.28
N ARG A 677 -24.21 16.81 13.35
CA ARG A 677 -23.90 17.65 12.18
C ARG A 677 -23.43 19.06 12.56
N MET A 678 -22.65 19.14 13.62
CA MET A 678 -22.01 20.37 14.06
C MET A 678 -20.52 20.33 13.71
N PHE A 679 -19.84 21.46 13.72
CA PHE A 679 -18.45 21.58 13.33
C PHE A 679 -17.69 22.50 14.28
N VAL A 680 -16.42 22.18 14.49
CA VAL A 680 -15.49 23.01 15.26
C VAL A 680 -14.19 23.17 14.49
N SER A 681 -13.72 24.41 14.35
CA SER A 681 -12.44 24.75 13.76
C SER A 681 -11.49 25.15 14.86
N VAL A 682 -10.24 24.72 14.73
CA VAL A 682 -9.18 24.96 15.69
C VAL A 682 -8.04 25.63 14.94
N ILE A 683 -7.60 26.78 15.46
CA ILE A 683 -6.39 27.47 14.98
C ILE A 683 -5.46 27.67 16.17
N VAL A 684 -4.24 27.16 16.08
CA VAL A 684 -3.18 27.34 17.09
C VAL A 684 -1.87 27.66 16.41
N LYS A 685 -0.94 28.32 17.10
CA LYS A 685 0.40 28.49 16.53
C LYS A 685 1.20 27.20 16.62
N ILE A 686 2.09 27.01 15.65
CA ILE A 686 2.94 25.82 15.59
C ILE A 686 3.97 25.78 16.73
N ASP A 687 4.38 26.95 17.24
CA ASP A 687 5.32 27.11 18.36
C ASP A 687 4.64 27.12 19.75
N GLU A 688 3.31 27.08 19.82
CA GLU A 688 2.57 27.02 21.09
C GLU A 688 2.54 25.60 21.68
N ASP A 689 3.03 25.44 22.90
CA ASP A 689 2.87 24.20 23.66
C ASP A 689 1.42 24.07 24.17
N ILE A 690 0.60 23.38 23.39
CA ILE A 690 -0.83 23.25 23.69
C ILE A 690 -1.14 22.43 24.96
N LYS A 691 -0.16 21.73 25.54
CA LYS A 691 -0.33 20.93 26.76
C LYS A 691 0.10 21.67 28.01
N LYS A 692 0.84 22.77 27.86
CA LYS A 692 1.34 23.53 29.00
C LYS A 692 0.15 24.13 29.76
N LYS A 693 -0.04 23.67 31.00
CA LYS A 693 -1.00 24.29 31.91
C LYS A 693 -0.53 25.69 32.27
N SER A 694 -1.49 26.60 32.35
CA SER A 694 -1.23 27.99 32.69
C SER A 694 -2.31 28.50 33.64
N ASN A 695 -1.92 29.44 34.51
CA ASN A 695 -2.86 30.13 35.41
C ASN A 695 -3.86 31.01 34.62
N MET A 696 -3.57 31.31 33.35
CA MET A 696 -4.52 31.98 32.48
C MET A 696 -4.14 31.61 31.05
N VAL A 697 -5.02 30.85 30.41
CA VAL A 697 -4.77 30.34 29.06
C VAL A 697 -4.62 31.51 28.11
N LYS A 698 -3.54 31.49 27.32
CA LYS A 698 -3.30 32.44 26.24
C LYS A 698 -3.55 31.76 24.92
N TRP A 699 -4.31 32.40 24.04
CA TRP A 699 -4.57 31.93 22.70
C TRP A 699 -4.17 33.03 21.71
N ASN A 700 -3.18 32.76 20.85
CA ASN A 700 -2.56 33.76 19.98
C ASN A 700 -2.08 35.03 20.73
N GLY A 701 -1.58 34.85 21.95
CA GLY A 701 -1.16 35.98 22.80
C GLY A 701 -2.29 36.74 23.50
N HIS A 702 -3.56 36.48 23.16
CA HIS A 702 -4.71 37.03 23.87
C HIS A 702 -4.98 36.22 25.14
N TYR A 703 -5.12 36.91 26.27
CA TYR A 703 -5.52 36.28 27.52
C TYR A 703 -6.99 35.86 27.44
N THR A 704 -7.24 34.59 27.72
CA THR A 704 -8.59 34.04 27.91
C THR A 704 -8.95 34.16 29.39
N ARG A 705 -10.24 34.11 29.73
CA ARG A 705 -10.70 34.08 31.15
C ARG A 705 -10.69 32.68 31.75
N ILE A 706 -9.93 31.75 31.16
CA ILE A 706 -9.90 30.34 31.52
C ILE A 706 -8.60 30.08 32.30
N ASP A 707 -8.72 29.67 33.56
CA ASP A 707 -7.62 29.39 34.48
C ASP A 707 -7.45 27.87 34.66
N GLY A 708 -6.22 27.41 34.96
CA GLY A 708 -5.89 26.05 35.38
C GLY A 708 -5.85 25.02 34.25
N HIS A 709 -6.06 25.45 33.01
CA HIS A 709 -6.13 24.59 31.84
C HIS A 709 -4.94 24.80 30.90
N SER A 710 -4.77 23.86 29.97
CA SER A 710 -3.94 23.97 28.78
C SER A 710 -4.80 24.34 27.55
N LEU A 711 -4.21 24.78 26.44
CA LEU A 711 -4.97 25.02 25.19
C LEU A 711 -5.70 23.75 24.71
N TRP A 712 -5.15 22.57 24.99
CA TRP A 712 -5.76 21.27 24.71
C TRP A 712 -7.08 21.05 25.49
N GLU A 713 -7.17 21.56 26.72
CA GLU A 713 -8.29 21.30 27.64
C GLU A 713 -9.26 22.49 27.75
N ALA A 714 -8.84 23.69 27.35
CA ALA A 714 -9.65 24.90 27.48
C ALA A 714 -10.80 24.93 26.46
N PRO A 715 -12.05 25.19 26.87
CA PRO A 715 -13.20 25.30 25.97
C PRO A 715 -13.18 26.63 25.20
N LEU A 716 -12.34 26.68 24.18
CA LEU A 716 -12.08 27.91 23.41
C LEU A 716 -12.93 28.01 22.15
N PHE A 717 -13.24 26.89 21.50
CA PHE A 717 -13.69 26.91 20.12
C PHE A 717 -15.22 26.84 20.05
N GLU A 718 -15.82 27.74 19.27
CA GLU A 718 -17.28 27.77 19.07
C GLU A 718 -17.74 26.60 18.19
N ILE A 719 -18.83 25.95 18.62
CA ILE A 719 -19.50 24.91 17.83
C ILE A 719 -20.49 25.56 16.86
N CYS A 720 -20.35 25.30 15.56
CA CYS A 720 -21.18 25.90 14.52
C CYS A 720 -21.86 24.87 13.62
N GLU A 721 -22.90 25.29 12.90
CA GLU A 721 -23.70 24.43 12.00
C GLU A 721 -22.97 24.04 10.69
N THR A 722 -21.92 24.77 10.30
CA THR A 722 -21.16 24.51 9.08
C THR A 722 -19.65 24.71 9.30
N ARG A 723 -18.82 24.02 8.51
CA ARG A 723 -17.36 24.20 8.49
C ARG A 723 -16.97 25.67 8.27
N ALA A 724 -17.56 26.31 7.26
CA ALA A 724 -17.29 27.71 6.94
C ALA A 724 -17.66 28.69 8.06
N LYS A 725 -18.81 28.52 8.73
CA LYS A 725 -19.17 29.36 9.89
C LYS A 725 -18.16 29.16 11.04
N SER A 726 -17.79 27.91 11.30
CA SER A 726 -16.84 27.56 12.36
C SER A 726 -15.45 28.15 12.13
N LEU A 727 -14.95 28.08 10.88
CA LEU A 727 -13.67 28.66 10.49
C LEU A 727 -13.67 30.18 10.66
N LYS A 728 -14.72 30.86 10.16
CA LYS A 728 -14.84 32.34 10.27
C LYS A 728 -14.92 32.79 11.73
N ALA A 729 -15.69 32.09 12.57
CA ALA A 729 -15.78 32.38 13.99
C ALA A 729 -14.43 32.24 14.68
N THR A 730 -13.75 31.10 14.43
CA THR A 730 -12.44 30.81 15.03
C THR A 730 -11.37 31.81 14.59
N LEU A 731 -11.29 32.13 13.30
CA LEU A 731 -10.31 33.08 12.77
C LEU A 731 -10.52 34.48 13.35
N ARG A 732 -11.78 34.95 13.42
CA ARG A 732 -12.11 36.25 14.02
C ARG A 732 -11.64 36.34 15.47
N GLU A 733 -11.87 35.31 16.27
CA GLU A 733 -11.47 35.30 17.69
C GLU A 733 -9.98 35.04 17.88
N TRP A 734 -9.35 34.27 16.99
CA TRP A 734 -7.91 34.09 16.97
C TRP A 734 -7.19 35.44 16.75
N GLU A 735 -7.72 36.30 15.88
CA GLU A 735 -7.14 37.62 15.58
C GLU A 735 -7.45 38.70 16.62
N ASN A 736 -8.66 38.67 17.21
CA ASN A 736 -9.17 39.77 18.04
C ASN A 736 -9.26 39.42 19.53
N GLY A 737 -9.00 38.17 19.90
CA GLY A 737 -9.29 37.62 21.20
C GLY A 737 -10.73 37.09 21.32
N MET A 738 -10.93 36.22 22.30
CA MET A 738 -12.20 35.54 22.54
C MET A 738 -13.30 36.53 22.93
N THR A 739 -14.48 36.43 22.30
CA THR A 739 -15.63 37.26 22.65
C THR A 739 -16.48 36.58 23.73
N GLU A 740 -17.00 37.34 24.70
CA GLU A 740 -17.93 36.81 25.71
C GLU A 740 -19.32 36.61 25.12
N THR A 741 -19.47 35.54 24.34
CA THR A 741 -20.74 35.15 23.74
C THR A 741 -21.36 33.96 24.48
N ARG A 742 -22.70 33.85 24.46
CA ARG A 742 -23.48 32.72 25.02
C ARG A 742 -23.39 31.44 24.17
N SER A 743 -22.45 31.34 23.23
CA SER A 743 -22.34 30.19 22.32
C SER A 743 -21.76 28.96 23.02
N GLU A 744 -22.20 27.77 22.61
CA GLU A 744 -21.63 26.50 23.12
C GLU A 744 -20.19 26.39 22.61
N ARG A 745 -19.24 26.19 23.54
CA ARG A 745 -17.80 26.08 23.26
C ARG A 745 -17.27 24.71 23.67
N ILE A 746 -16.23 24.29 22.97
CA ILE A 746 -15.59 22.98 23.16
C ILE A 746 -14.07 23.12 23.19
N SER A 747 -13.41 22.23 23.93
CA SER A 747 -11.95 22.10 23.93
C SER A 747 -11.50 21.17 22.81
N ILE A 748 -10.20 21.19 22.47
CA ILE A 748 -9.65 20.22 21.51
C ILE A 748 -9.83 18.78 22.03
N SER A 749 -9.58 18.57 23.32
CA SER A 749 -9.70 17.27 23.96
C SER A 749 -11.11 16.69 23.91
N GLU A 750 -12.13 17.54 24.08
CA GLU A 750 -13.53 17.13 24.02
C GLU A 750 -14.02 17.00 22.58
N ALA A 751 -13.53 17.84 21.66
CA ALA A 751 -13.82 17.72 20.23
C ALA A 751 -13.33 16.38 19.67
N VAL A 752 -12.14 15.92 20.07
CA VAL A 752 -11.61 14.60 19.69
C VAL A 752 -12.48 13.46 20.21
N LYS A 753 -13.09 13.59 21.40
CA LYS A 753 -14.02 12.57 21.93
C LYS A 753 -15.40 12.61 21.27
N ARG A 754 -15.89 13.80 20.93
CA ARG A 754 -17.20 14.03 20.30
C ARG A 754 -17.16 13.98 18.76
N HIS A 755 -16.00 13.66 18.19
CA HIS A 755 -15.73 13.63 16.76
C HIS A 755 -16.72 12.73 16.01
N ASP A 756 -17.31 13.27 14.95
CA ASP A 756 -18.09 12.52 13.97
C ASP A 756 -17.18 12.16 12.80
N LEU A 757 -16.45 11.07 13.00
CA LEU A 757 -15.46 10.60 12.06
C LEU A 757 -16.05 10.26 10.69
N GLU A 758 -17.20 9.59 10.62
CA GLU A 758 -17.77 9.17 9.34
C GLU A 758 -18.09 10.41 8.49
N ALA A 759 -18.63 11.47 9.09
CA ALA A 759 -18.87 12.73 8.42
C ALA A 759 -17.56 13.39 7.92
N ASP A 760 -16.47 13.30 8.67
CA ASP A 760 -15.15 13.77 8.22
C ASP A 760 -14.55 12.86 7.12
N LEU A 761 -14.72 11.54 7.19
CA LEU A 761 -14.25 10.60 6.15
C LEU A 761 -15.05 10.78 4.85
N GLU A 762 -16.36 10.99 4.92
CA GLU A 762 -17.21 11.35 3.77
C GLU A 762 -16.73 12.66 3.14
N TRP A 763 -16.43 13.68 3.96
CA TRP A 763 -15.85 14.94 3.47
C TRP A 763 -14.52 14.70 2.73
N ARG A 764 -13.61 13.92 3.34
CA ARG A 764 -12.32 13.57 2.72
C ARG A 764 -12.52 12.84 1.39
N ARG A 765 -13.38 11.81 1.34
CA ARG A 765 -13.72 11.07 0.11
C ARG A 765 -14.22 11.99 -0.99
N SER A 766 -15.14 12.91 -0.66
CA SER A 766 -15.71 13.86 -1.64
C SER A 766 -14.65 14.72 -2.33
N LEU A 767 -13.56 15.08 -1.64
CA LEU A 767 -12.47 15.87 -2.20
C LEU A 767 -11.40 15.00 -2.89
N THR A 768 -11.28 13.74 -2.50
CA THR A 768 -10.44 12.76 -3.19
C THR A 768 -11.02 12.40 -4.56
N ASP A 769 -12.30 12.06 -4.63
CA ASP A 769 -12.98 11.61 -5.86
C ASP A 769 -13.04 12.72 -6.91
N LEU A 770 -13.25 13.97 -6.49
CA LEU A 770 -13.21 15.14 -7.39
C LEU A 770 -11.85 15.31 -8.07
N LYS A 771 -10.75 14.95 -7.40
CA LYS A 771 -9.39 15.07 -7.95
C LYS A 771 -9.00 13.88 -8.85
N MET A 772 -9.74 12.77 -8.80
CA MET A 772 -9.61 11.68 -9.78
C MET A 772 -10.33 12.00 -11.10
N LEU A 773 -11.19 13.02 -11.10
CA LEU A 773 -11.94 13.52 -12.25
C LEU A 773 -11.28 14.75 -12.91
N GLU A 774 -10.29 15.37 -12.25
CA GLU A 774 -9.44 16.47 -12.76
C GLU A 774 -8.06 15.94 -13.20
#